data_AF-A0A8J6LR07-F1
#
_entry.id   AF-A0A8J6LR07-F1
#
_cell.length_a   1.000
_cell.length_b   1.000
_cell.length_c   1.000
_cell.angle_alpha   90.00
_cell.angle_beta   90.00
_cell.angle_gamma   90.00
#
_symmetry.space_group_name_H-M   'P 1'
#
loop_
_entity.id
_entity.type
_entity.pdbx_description
1 polymer ?
#
loop_
_entity_poly.entity_id
_entity_poly.type
_entity_poly.pdbx_seq_one_letter_code
_entity_poly.pdbx_strand_id
1 'polypeptide(L)'
;MCALFALKFSTSDIVADFEMITNSNNCGDFDDVALKVTFVDGQSQIFLLQLKHSENMKNVTDKMFAAENGDFSLQKYMRSISKFDNTESVSFILYTNKSTSIESKSTIDIKNKDKTDDKVVVTELQNLDSEKFLLWSKNEIPKKKNRKKKHLKPQNQEKRTNIFQFELNQNSGSVESLDDYLKRFYFFAHQTDVTGAQSLINAMLKEECGIIDATYSSSFIQFMETWWSGNFILTKYDVVAKLAELTLTPFIQTISYSKCNEKSKLLKEAIMKFDMTIVRDTNEEVIANIWNETVSDEEVSFTSLKYYGLRNKWSKDLSPKECSKVLWHLNKVPLIVKAEECHQEQVKHGIRLLEKIKKRKVVLLANATKEEFPEWRIFQDLSDIQNEGVYTDIVQHFEVSLQGRQIFLHQLLNFDQENVRIIETTELIKMTQEVVQIGRKQEEAFDETYISRSVSTISLDINKMLEFCKETGSLLIICNVSQTWNQAIRQLNLHVMELDQYLELKKEEELSKVDVLLTSNKWAQVRFDEICKKTKKNVHLLQVFNDKCCTSVLSKEKRFSLEMMKSEKACVDEKEIFTYLDHPLNVICSPPGMGKSMLVSRLSSICPSSYWSVRVNLINHKTVFKNKSAHDEILHHFFEEEEDPLAVNIRSMLLQNKRMYLFLDGLDEIDSDCIPIALKFIKHISSLGHRVWITSRENFEQTVSHELNIFPIKIEELTKEQQKTYIQKRLQDMYQEDEVEHITNKIYANVDIVNSRHLLGVPLQLFMITENFLNNKNLWTESDQEIFVLTKMYKIFFQGKKKHQLRKVGVHEHEDHIGLDFKQRLEQYELLALKSCLDTTTFDKLKINLGRSQKFLEKLRTGDPFGIVSRVTDDNQAIFNHQTYAEYFACAWMKRNLDKVSLLQDDLFTKKNENLRFIFDIMMAKNSALHLAVIYRHIELVSKHLDKREVKDKCGRSLLQLLCTYGVEHPRLQINNGHISKKFYIINNMEEELILMRLIRMDRTHYIMLAETLNLIREY
;
A
#
# COMPACT_ATOMS: atom_id res chain seq x y z
N MET A 1 48.54 -17.07 33.89
CA MET A 1 48.57 -18.44 33.31
C MET A 1 47.19 -18.98 32.97
N CYS A 2 46.24 -19.03 33.91
CA CYS A 2 44.89 -19.57 33.65
C CYS A 2 44.18 -18.90 32.48
N ALA A 3 44.28 -17.58 32.35
CA ALA A 3 43.76 -16.83 31.20
C ALA A 3 44.33 -17.32 29.86
N LEU A 4 45.63 -17.64 29.80
CA LEU A 4 46.28 -18.17 28.61
C LEU A 4 45.78 -19.58 28.27
N PHE A 5 45.64 -20.45 29.28
CA PHE A 5 45.10 -21.79 29.08
C PHE A 5 43.63 -21.77 28.66
N ALA A 6 42.81 -20.97 29.33
CA ALA A 6 41.42 -20.74 28.97
C ALA A 6 41.31 -20.31 27.50
N LEU A 7 42.15 -19.36 27.04
CA LEU A 7 42.18 -18.92 25.66
C LEU A 7 42.61 -20.04 24.71
N LYS A 8 43.72 -20.73 24.98
CA LYS A 8 44.24 -21.84 24.18
C LYS A 8 43.24 -22.98 24.00
N PHE A 9 42.62 -23.44 25.09
CA PHE A 9 41.66 -24.53 25.04
C PHE A 9 40.35 -24.09 24.36
N SER A 10 39.97 -22.81 24.51
CA SER A 10 38.77 -22.28 23.84
C SER A 10 38.91 -22.15 22.34
N THR A 11 40.11 -21.83 21.85
CA THR A 11 40.36 -21.61 20.43
C THR A 11 40.80 -22.88 19.71
N SER A 12 41.12 -23.94 20.46
CA SER A 12 41.55 -25.23 19.92
C SER A 12 40.39 -26.04 19.32
N ASP A 13 40.60 -26.55 18.10
CA ASP A 13 39.66 -27.42 17.39
C ASP A 13 39.69 -28.87 17.89
N ILE A 14 40.72 -29.29 18.63
CA ILE A 14 40.83 -30.65 19.20
C ILE A 14 40.16 -30.77 20.58
N VAL A 15 39.83 -29.65 21.20
CA VAL A 15 39.14 -29.60 22.50
C VAL A 15 37.65 -29.40 22.25
N ALA A 16 36.82 -30.36 22.63
CA ALA A 16 35.38 -30.22 22.59
C ALA A 16 34.88 -29.24 23.66
N ASP A 17 35.37 -29.39 24.90
CA ASP A 17 35.06 -28.50 26.02
C ASP A 17 36.14 -28.59 27.11
N PHE A 18 36.12 -27.68 28.08
CA PHE A 18 36.86 -27.82 29.33
C PHE A 18 36.04 -27.29 30.50
N GLU A 19 36.38 -27.70 31.71
CA GLU A 19 35.84 -27.19 32.96
C GLU A 19 37.03 -26.79 33.84
N MET A 20 37.12 -25.53 34.25
CA MET A 20 38.19 -25.02 35.10
C MET A 20 37.58 -24.45 36.40
N ILE A 21 38.12 -24.84 37.54
CA ILE A 21 37.69 -24.38 38.87
C ILE A 21 38.92 -24.03 39.72
N THR A 22 38.80 -22.99 40.55
CA THR A 22 39.85 -22.51 41.47
C THR A 22 39.51 -22.81 42.91
N ASN A 23 40.53 -22.90 43.77
CA ASN A 23 40.40 -23.05 45.23
C ASN A 23 39.48 -24.22 45.63
N SER A 24 39.59 -25.34 44.91
CA SER A 24 38.73 -26.50 45.16
C SER A 24 39.23 -27.25 46.40
N ASN A 25 38.46 -27.21 47.49
CA ASN A 25 38.76 -27.93 48.74
C ASN A 25 38.93 -29.45 48.53
N ASN A 26 38.37 -29.98 47.43
CA ASN A 26 38.46 -31.39 47.08
C ASN A 26 39.84 -31.77 46.48
N CYS A 27 40.70 -30.79 46.14
CA CYS A 27 41.98 -31.01 45.47
C CYS A 27 43.20 -31.06 46.39
N GLY A 28 43.00 -30.95 47.71
CA GLY A 28 44.09 -31.00 48.69
C GLY A 28 45.12 -29.89 48.45
N ASP A 29 46.39 -30.25 48.37
CA ASP A 29 47.51 -29.34 48.12
C ASP A 29 47.63 -28.86 46.66
N PHE A 30 46.76 -29.32 45.76
CA PHE A 30 46.60 -28.82 44.38
C PHE A 30 45.31 -27.99 44.25
N ASP A 31 45.11 -27.07 45.17
CA ASP A 31 43.90 -26.27 45.28
C ASP A 31 43.84 -25.11 44.30
N ASP A 32 44.97 -24.68 43.72
CA ASP A 32 45.02 -23.49 42.85
C ASP A 32 44.06 -23.62 41.65
N VAL A 33 44.18 -24.69 40.84
CA VAL A 33 43.29 -24.93 39.70
C VAL A 33 43.07 -26.42 39.45
N ALA A 34 41.81 -26.85 39.32
CA ALA A 34 41.46 -28.10 38.68
C ALA A 34 40.88 -27.83 37.28
N LEU A 35 41.42 -28.49 36.27
CA LEU A 35 41.06 -28.33 34.87
C LEU A 35 40.72 -29.70 34.27
N LYS A 36 39.48 -29.91 33.89
CA LYS A 36 39.05 -31.07 33.12
C LYS A 36 38.94 -30.67 31.65
N VAL A 37 39.59 -31.38 30.74
CA VAL A 37 39.54 -31.14 29.30
C VAL A 37 38.87 -32.33 28.65
N THR A 38 37.84 -32.07 27.84
CA THR A 38 37.17 -33.07 27.01
C THR A 38 37.55 -32.83 25.56
N PHE A 39 38.11 -33.85 24.91
CA PHE A 39 38.56 -33.79 23.52
C PHE A 39 37.42 -34.17 22.56
N VAL A 40 37.59 -33.84 21.27
CA VAL A 40 36.58 -34.12 20.23
C VAL A 40 36.33 -35.62 20.02
N ASP A 41 37.29 -36.47 20.39
CA ASP A 41 37.15 -37.93 20.40
C ASP A 41 36.34 -38.47 21.59
N GLY A 42 35.87 -37.59 22.49
CA GLY A 42 35.11 -37.93 23.69
C GLY A 42 35.96 -38.30 24.91
N GLN A 43 37.29 -38.34 24.78
CA GLN A 43 38.17 -38.61 25.93
C GLN A 43 38.22 -37.38 26.85
N SER A 44 38.25 -37.61 28.16
CA SER A 44 38.42 -36.54 29.16
C SER A 44 39.67 -36.78 30.00
N GLN A 45 40.42 -35.71 30.26
CA GLN A 45 41.59 -35.70 31.13
C GLN A 45 41.42 -34.60 32.18
N ILE A 46 41.75 -34.90 33.44
CA ILE A 46 41.74 -33.94 34.54
C ILE A 46 43.19 -33.57 34.86
N PHE A 47 43.45 -32.28 35.00
CA PHE A 47 44.72 -31.70 35.37
C PHE A 47 44.53 -30.94 36.68
N LEU A 48 45.31 -31.27 37.70
CA LEU A 48 45.36 -30.55 38.96
C LEU A 48 46.64 -29.71 38.98
N LEU A 49 46.50 -28.40 38.87
CA LEU A 49 47.61 -27.47 38.74
C LEU A 49 47.87 -26.80 40.08
N GLN A 50 49.14 -26.76 40.46
CA GLN A 50 49.65 -25.87 41.48
C GLN A 50 50.56 -24.82 40.83
N LEU A 51 50.27 -23.54 41.06
CA LEU A 51 50.95 -22.40 40.45
C LEU A 51 51.89 -21.74 41.47
N LYS A 52 53.20 -21.78 41.20
CA LYS A 52 54.23 -21.18 42.06
C LYS A 52 54.97 -20.07 41.32
N HIS A 53 54.58 -18.83 41.60
CA HIS A 53 55.23 -17.63 41.09
C HIS A 53 56.29 -17.10 42.07
N SER A 54 57.40 -16.59 41.55
CA SER A 54 58.38 -15.88 42.35
C SER A 54 59.01 -14.74 41.56
N GLU A 55 59.09 -13.58 42.20
CA GLU A 55 59.85 -12.42 41.70
C GLU A 55 61.36 -12.67 41.80
N ASN A 56 61.79 -13.55 42.71
CA ASN A 56 63.18 -13.94 42.90
C ASN A 56 63.52 -15.14 42.01
N MET A 57 64.40 -14.93 41.03
CA MET A 57 64.91 -15.92 40.06
C MET A 57 65.82 -17.00 40.68
N LYS A 58 65.62 -17.39 41.95
CA LYS A 58 66.37 -18.50 42.55
C LYS A 58 65.95 -19.81 41.89
N ASN A 59 66.93 -20.60 41.45
CA ASN A 59 66.69 -21.90 40.85
C ASN A 59 65.96 -22.84 41.81
N VAL A 60 65.03 -23.63 41.27
CA VAL A 60 64.51 -24.82 41.95
C VAL A 60 65.61 -25.88 41.94
N THR A 61 65.86 -26.48 43.10
CA THR A 61 66.92 -27.49 43.31
C THR A 61 66.31 -28.80 43.81
N ASP A 62 67.02 -29.92 43.62
CA ASP A 62 66.60 -31.25 44.09
C ASP A 62 66.26 -31.26 45.60
N LYS A 63 67.03 -30.50 46.40
CA LYS A 63 66.79 -30.36 47.86
C LYS A 63 65.42 -29.78 48.20
N MET A 64 64.85 -28.94 47.33
CA MET A 64 63.53 -28.36 47.55
C MET A 64 62.40 -29.37 47.32
N PHE A 65 62.61 -30.33 46.42
CA PHE A 65 61.68 -31.45 46.20
C PHE A 65 61.79 -32.52 47.29
N ALA A 66 63.00 -32.77 47.80
CA ALA A 66 63.27 -33.71 48.90
C ALA A 66 62.83 -33.21 50.29
N ALA A 67 62.57 -31.90 50.44
CA ALA A 67 62.18 -31.33 51.73
C ALA A 67 60.82 -31.88 52.20
N GLU A 68 60.63 -32.02 53.52
CA GLU A 68 59.35 -32.50 54.08
C GLU A 68 58.19 -31.50 53.90
N ASN A 69 58.53 -30.21 53.81
CA ASN A 69 57.60 -29.10 53.65
C ASN A 69 58.21 -28.05 52.71
N GLY A 70 57.36 -27.19 52.16
CA GLY A 70 57.76 -26.09 51.27
C GLY A 70 56.99 -26.10 49.95
N ASP A 71 57.15 -25.04 49.16
CA ASP A 71 56.37 -24.83 47.93
C ASP A 71 56.60 -25.88 46.84
N PHE A 72 57.75 -26.57 46.87
CA PHE A 72 58.13 -27.57 45.88
C PHE A 72 58.29 -28.98 46.49
N SER A 73 57.93 -29.18 47.76
CA SER A 73 58.08 -30.47 48.43
C SER A 73 57.20 -31.54 47.78
N LEU A 74 57.81 -32.60 47.23
CA LEU A 74 57.05 -33.74 46.69
C LEU A 74 56.24 -34.42 47.80
N GLN A 75 56.82 -34.54 49.00
CA GLN A 75 56.14 -35.16 50.14
C GLN A 75 54.85 -34.43 50.54
N LYS A 76 54.85 -33.09 50.46
CA LYS A 76 53.65 -32.30 50.69
C LYS A 76 52.56 -32.74 49.71
N TYR A 77 52.84 -32.65 48.41
CA TYR A 77 51.87 -33.01 47.38
C TYR A 77 51.41 -34.46 47.53
N MET A 78 52.34 -35.41 47.71
CA MET A 78 52.10 -36.85 47.92
C MET A 78 51.02 -37.15 48.96
N ARG A 79 50.96 -36.40 50.07
CA ARG A 79 49.94 -36.60 51.12
C ARG A 79 48.52 -36.34 50.59
N SER A 80 48.37 -35.36 49.71
CA SER A 80 47.09 -34.98 49.14
C SER A 80 46.60 -35.93 48.04
N ILE A 81 47.47 -36.76 47.46
CA ILE A 81 47.11 -37.69 46.37
C ILE A 81 46.34 -38.91 46.83
N SER A 82 46.53 -39.37 48.07
CA SER A 82 45.75 -40.49 48.64
C SER A 82 44.22 -40.31 48.55
N LYS A 83 43.76 -39.08 48.25
CA LYS A 83 42.36 -38.75 47.98
C LYS A 83 41.87 -39.15 46.57
N PHE A 84 42.76 -39.59 45.67
CA PHE A 84 42.51 -39.79 44.23
C PHE A 84 42.80 -41.23 43.74
N ASP A 85 42.91 -42.20 44.65
CA ASP A 85 43.47 -43.55 44.41
C ASP A 85 42.78 -44.42 43.33
N ASN A 86 41.75 -43.95 42.63
CA ASN A 86 41.02 -44.72 41.59
C ASN A 86 40.75 -43.98 40.26
N THR A 87 41.38 -42.84 39.99
CA THR A 87 41.13 -42.07 38.76
C THR A 87 42.34 -42.07 37.82
N GLU A 88 42.38 -43.00 36.86
CA GLU A 88 43.44 -43.10 35.83
C GLU A 88 43.57 -41.83 34.97
N SER A 89 42.54 -40.99 34.92
CA SER A 89 42.47 -39.78 34.08
C SER A 89 42.98 -38.50 34.75
N VAL A 90 43.73 -38.57 35.85
CA VAL A 90 44.22 -37.37 36.58
C VAL A 90 45.73 -37.19 36.39
N SER A 91 46.14 -36.00 35.98
CA SER A 91 47.54 -35.55 35.93
C SER A 91 47.75 -34.41 36.91
N PHE A 92 48.88 -34.43 37.61
CA PHE A 92 49.25 -33.44 38.60
C PHE A 92 50.36 -32.55 38.03
N ILE A 93 50.19 -31.24 38.06
CA ILE A 93 51.10 -30.29 37.41
C ILE A 93 51.56 -29.25 38.43
N LEU A 94 52.86 -29.20 38.70
CA LEU A 94 53.48 -28.11 39.43
C LEU A 94 54.13 -27.14 38.43
N TYR A 95 53.64 -25.90 38.42
CA TYR A 95 54.00 -24.90 37.41
C TYR A 95 54.75 -23.73 38.05
N THR A 96 55.93 -23.37 37.52
CA THR A 96 56.72 -22.27 38.07
C THR A 96 57.47 -21.45 37.00
N ASN A 97 57.59 -20.15 37.24
CA ASN A 97 58.43 -19.26 36.43
C ASN A 97 59.92 -19.35 36.80
N LYS A 98 60.26 -20.06 37.88
CA LYS A 98 61.66 -20.24 38.29
C LYS A 98 62.40 -21.11 37.29
N SER A 99 63.66 -20.77 37.11
CA SER A 99 64.64 -21.65 36.50
C SER A 99 64.89 -22.89 37.37
N THR A 100 65.43 -23.93 36.77
CA THR A 100 65.75 -25.17 37.47
C THR A 100 67.23 -25.50 37.28
N SER A 101 67.86 -26.02 38.33
CA SER A 101 69.20 -26.61 38.24
C SER A 101 69.18 -28.14 38.33
N ILE A 102 68.00 -28.74 38.14
CA ILE A 102 67.82 -30.19 38.09
C ILE A 102 68.47 -30.71 36.80
N GLU A 103 69.41 -31.64 36.93
CA GLU A 103 70.03 -32.31 35.77
C GLU A 103 69.06 -33.34 35.17
N SER A 104 69.08 -33.51 33.85
CA SER A 104 68.28 -34.54 33.18
C SER A 104 68.68 -35.93 33.72
N LYS A 105 67.77 -36.63 34.41
CA LYS A 105 67.99 -37.92 35.12
C LYS A 105 68.66 -37.82 36.49
N SER A 106 68.48 -36.72 37.23
CA SER A 106 68.87 -36.67 38.65
C SER A 106 68.03 -37.64 39.50
N THR A 107 68.59 -38.09 40.63
CA THR A 107 67.87 -38.90 41.62
C THR A 107 67.65 -38.06 42.87
N ILE A 108 66.41 -38.01 43.36
CA ILE A 108 65.99 -37.28 44.55
C ILE A 108 65.63 -38.30 45.62
N ASP A 109 66.31 -38.23 46.77
CA ASP A 109 66.01 -39.07 47.93
C ASP A 109 64.82 -38.47 48.69
N ILE A 110 63.70 -39.20 48.75
CA ILE A 110 62.49 -38.79 49.47
C ILE A 110 62.30 -39.71 50.69
N LYS A 111 62.26 -39.11 51.88
CA LYS A 111 62.00 -39.85 53.12
C LYS A 111 60.54 -40.26 53.23
N ASN A 112 60.23 -41.55 53.14
CA ASN A 112 58.88 -42.04 53.42
C ASN A 112 58.63 -42.14 54.93
N LYS A 113 57.36 -42.14 55.36
CA LYS A 113 56.95 -42.28 56.78
C LYS A 113 57.50 -43.55 57.45
N ASP A 114 57.76 -44.58 56.65
CA ASP A 114 58.31 -45.86 57.10
C ASP A 114 59.85 -45.87 57.19
N LYS A 115 60.51 -44.70 57.07
CA LYS A 115 61.98 -44.51 57.14
C LYS A 115 62.77 -45.24 56.04
N THR A 116 62.13 -45.72 54.99
CA THR A 116 62.81 -46.12 53.76
C THR A 116 63.02 -44.87 52.89
N ASP A 117 64.26 -44.66 52.45
CA ASP A 117 64.58 -43.61 51.48
C ASP A 117 64.15 -44.10 50.09
N ASP A 118 63.03 -43.57 49.58
CA ASP A 118 62.57 -43.84 48.23
C ASP A 118 63.35 -42.95 47.26
N LYS A 119 63.91 -43.56 46.21
CA LYS A 119 64.70 -42.86 45.19
C LYS A 119 63.83 -42.53 43.99
N VAL A 120 63.51 -41.24 43.82
CA VAL A 120 62.75 -40.74 42.68
C VAL A 120 63.69 -40.25 41.60
N VAL A 121 63.59 -40.83 40.40
CA VAL A 121 64.33 -40.40 39.21
C VAL A 121 63.54 -39.28 38.54
N VAL A 122 64.21 -38.19 38.21
CA VAL A 122 63.61 -37.04 37.51
C VAL A 122 64.07 -37.04 36.06
N THR A 123 63.15 -37.28 35.15
CA THR A 123 63.43 -37.33 33.72
C THR A 123 62.93 -36.05 33.05
N GLU A 124 63.84 -35.32 32.40
CA GLU A 124 63.47 -34.21 31.54
C GLU A 124 62.88 -34.74 30.22
N LEU A 125 61.65 -34.35 29.90
CA LEU A 125 60.96 -34.74 28.69
C LEU A 125 61.39 -33.84 27.53
N GLN A 126 62.28 -34.35 26.68
CA GLN A 126 62.80 -33.60 25.52
C GLN A 126 61.85 -33.56 24.32
N ASN A 127 60.92 -34.52 24.21
CA ASN A 127 59.86 -34.59 23.19
C ASN A 127 58.58 -35.17 23.80
N LEU A 128 57.57 -34.33 24.00
CA LEU A 128 56.22 -34.82 24.35
C LEU A 128 55.51 -35.23 23.06
N ASP A 129 55.45 -36.54 22.79
CA ASP A 129 54.80 -37.10 21.59
C ASP A 129 53.27 -37.04 21.62
N SER A 130 52.65 -36.70 22.76
CA SER A 130 51.20 -36.62 22.85
C SER A 130 50.68 -35.23 22.48
N GLU A 131 49.79 -35.16 21.48
CA GLU A 131 49.05 -33.94 21.12
C GLU A 131 48.36 -33.29 22.34
N LYS A 132 48.03 -34.11 23.35
CA LYS A 132 47.43 -33.70 24.64
C LYS A 132 48.32 -32.77 25.48
N PHE A 133 49.64 -33.00 25.51
CA PHE A 133 50.59 -32.16 26.25
C PHE A 133 51.23 -31.06 25.38
N LEU A 134 51.12 -31.17 24.05
CA LEU A 134 51.57 -30.14 23.09
C LEU A 134 50.85 -28.79 23.26
N LEU A 135 49.59 -28.79 23.72
CA LEU A 135 48.84 -27.60 24.10
C LEU A 135 49.52 -26.82 25.26
N TRP A 136 50.23 -27.53 26.13
CA TRP A 136 50.89 -27.00 27.32
C TRP A 136 52.32 -26.50 27.04
N SER A 137 53.06 -27.20 26.19
CA SER A 137 54.50 -26.96 25.99
C SER A 137 54.83 -25.88 24.95
N LYS A 138 53.98 -25.67 23.94
CA LYS A 138 54.23 -24.64 22.93
C LYS A 138 53.82 -23.25 23.44
N ASN A 139 54.79 -22.49 23.94
CA ASN A 139 54.69 -21.03 24.12
C ASN A 139 54.99 -20.28 22.80
N GLU A 140 54.70 -20.90 21.66
CA GLU A 140 54.86 -20.32 20.34
C GLU A 140 53.52 -19.89 19.76
N ILE A 141 53.54 -18.78 19.03
CA ILE A 141 52.41 -18.37 18.18
C ILE A 141 52.24 -19.44 17.10
N PRO A 142 51.05 -20.02 16.90
CA PRO A 142 50.79 -20.95 15.81
C PRO A 142 51.11 -20.29 14.48
N LYS A 143 52.21 -20.67 13.83
CA LYS A 143 52.48 -20.20 12.46
C LYS A 143 51.47 -20.90 11.54
N LYS A 144 50.47 -20.16 11.04
CA LYS A 144 49.56 -20.66 9.99
C LYS A 144 50.38 -21.36 8.90
N LYS A 145 50.11 -22.66 8.67
CA LYS A 145 50.53 -23.39 7.48
C LYS A 145 49.83 -22.78 6.27
N ASN A 146 50.32 -21.64 5.75
CA ASN A 146 50.26 -21.20 4.35
C ASN A 146 50.55 -19.69 4.20
N ARG A 147 51.77 -19.36 3.79
CA ARG A 147 52.06 -18.64 2.53
C ARG A 147 53.58 -18.57 2.35
N LYS A 148 54.04 -19.07 1.21
CA LYS A 148 55.43 -19.00 0.73
C LYS A 148 55.93 -17.54 0.80
N LYS A 149 56.69 -17.19 1.84
CA LYS A 149 57.63 -16.05 1.78
C LYS A 149 58.98 -16.50 2.33
N LYS A 150 59.98 -16.28 1.48
CA LYS A 150 61.39 -16.67 1.64
C LYS A 150 62.02 -15.96 2.84
N HIS A 151 62.84 -16.73 3.55
CA HIS A 151 64.05 -16.35 4.29
C HIS A 151 64.05 -15.04 5.09
N LEU A 152 63.79 -15.18 6.39
CA LEU A 152 64.65 -14.60 7.43
C LEU A 152 64.73 -15.62 8.58
N LYS A 153 65.95 -16.09 8.88
CA LYS A 153 66.22 -16.92 10.07
C LYS A 153 66.18 -16.00 11.30
N PRO A 154 65.34 -16.25 12.32
CA PRO A 154 65.50 -15.58 13.61
C PRO A 154 66.67 -16.22 14.36
N GLN A 155 67.67 -15.42 14.73
CA GLN A 155 68.72 -15.79 15.69
C GLN A 155 68.26 -15.50 17.13
N ASN A 156 67.19 -16.15 17.58
CA ASN A 156 66.89 -16.22 19.01
C ASN A 156 66.98 -17.69 19.40
N GLN A 157 67.96 -18.04 20.24
CA GLN A 157 68.02 -19.34 20.89
C GLN A 157 66.68 -19.58 21.59
N GLU A 158 65.93 -20.57 21.11
CA GLU A 158 64.66 -20.98 21.68
C GLU A 158 64.88 -21.33 23.16
N LYS A 159 64.33 -20.52 24.06
CA LYS A 159 64.23 -20.88 25.49
C LYS A 159 63.28 -22.06 25.57
N ARG A 160 63.83 -23.28 25.63
CA ARG A 160 63.07 -24.50 25.84
C ARG A 160 62.39 -24.43 27.20
N THR A 161 61.09 -24.71 27.22
CA THR A 161 60.38 -25.03 28.46
C THR A 161 60.86 -26.39 28.95
N ASN A 162 61.46 -26.44 30.14
CA ASN A 162 61.93 -27.69 30.72
C ASN A 162 60.77 -28.34 31.48
N ILE A 163 60.34 -29.51 31.00
CA ILE A 163 59.26 -30.30 31.60
C ILE A 163 59.89 -31.55 32.18
N PHE A 164 59.64 -31.81 33.46
CA PHE A 164 60.17 -32.96 34.16
C PHE A 164 59.04 -33.88 34.60
N GLN A 165 59.26 -35.18 34.44
CA GLN A 165 58.42 -36.24 34.95
C GLN A 165 59.20 -37.02 36.00
N PHE A 166 58.50 -37.57 36.98
CA PHE A 166 59.09 -38.24 38.13
C PHE A 166 58.74 -39.73 38.05
N GLU A 167 59.67 -40.61 38.36
CA GLU A 167 59.44 -42.06 38.35
C GLU A 167 60.20 -42.70 39.51
N LEU A 168 59.70 -43.81 40.06
CA LEU A 168 60.48 -44.54 41.06
C LEU A 168 61.62 -45.28 40.38
N ASN A 169 62.76 -45.33 41.06
CA ASN A 169 63.86 -46.19 40.62
C ASN A 169 63.43 -47.66 40.79
N GLN A 170 63.33 -48.41 39.68
CA GLN A 170 62.83 -49.80 39.63
C GLN A 170 63.56 -50.80 40.56
N ASN A 171 64.70 -50.41 41.16
CA ASN A 171 65.43 -51.21 42.13
C ASN A 171 64.93 -51.08 43.59
N SER A 172 64.01 -50.15 43.89
CA SER A 172 63.35 -50.08 45.21
C SER A 172 62.10 -50.96 45.20
N GLY A 173 62.01 -51.94 46.11
CA GLY A 173 60.84 -52.85 46.28
C GLY A 173 59.57 -52.17 46.82
N SER A 174 59.23 -51.02 46.23
CA SER A 174 58.20 -50.07 46.63
C SER A 174 56.83 -50.36 46.00
N VAL A 175 55.78 -49.75 46.53
CA VAL A 175 54.37 -49.99 46.19
C VAL A 175 54.05 -49.50 44.76
N GLU A 176 53.51 -50.38 43.91
CA GLU A 176 53.15 -50.07 42.50
C GLU A 176 52.28 -48.81 42.34
N SER A 177 51.44 -48.49 43.33
CA SER A 177 50.56 -47.31 43.32
C SER A 177 51.32 -45.97 43.36
N LEU A 178 52.53 -45.93 43.94
CA LEU A 178 53.33 -44.70 44.04
C LEU A 178 54.05 -44.36 42.73
N ASP A 179 54.54 -45.39 42.01
CA ASP A 179 55.20 -45.21 40.71
C ASP A 179 54.22 -44.69 39.66
N ASP A 180 53.02 -45.28 39.62
CA ASP A 180 51.95 -44.85 38.72
C ASP A 180 51.50 -43.40 38.98
N TYR A 181 51.54 -42.94 40.24
CA TYR A 181 51.29 -41.54 40.56
C TYR A 181 52.43 -40.62 40.08
N LEU A 182 53.69 -40.95 40.37
CA LEU A 182 54.81 -40.08 40.01
C LEU A 182 54.90 -39.91 38.49
N LYS A 183 54.57 -40.97 37.73
CA LYS A 183 54.40 -40.90 36.27
C LYS A 183 53.32 -39.92 35.83
N ARG A 184 52.33 -39.64 36.68
CA ARG A 184 51.26 -38.65 36.42
C ARG A 184 51.58 -37.26 36.99
N PHE A 185 52.69 -37.09 37.72
CA PHE A 185 53.15 -35.81 38.26
C PHE A 185 54.21 -35.16 37.35
N TYR A 186 53.95 -33.92 36.96
CA TYR A 186 54.79 -33.16 36.06
C TYR A 186 55.22 -31.83 36.68
N PHE A 187 56.48 -31.47 36.48
CA PHE A 187 57.02 -30.19 36.89
C PHE A 187 57.41 -29.34 35.67
N PHE A 188 56.79 -28.17 35.55
CA PHE A 188 57.00 -27.22 34.48
C PHE A 188 57.81 -26.04 35.00
N ALA A 189 59.11 -26.00 34.65
CA ALA A 189 60.02 -24.92 35.01
C ALA A 189 60.20 -23.92 33.86
N HIS A 190 60.82 -22.77 34.14
CA HIS A 190 61.09 -21.70 33.16
C HIS A 190 59.86 -21.18 32.43
N GLN A 191 58.71 -21.20 33.09
CA GLN A 191 57.48 -20.75 32.48
C GLN A 191 57.44 -19.23 32.37
N THR A 192 56.69 -18.73 31.41
CA THR A 192 56.64 -17.31 31.09
C THR A 192 56.20 -16.49 32.31
N ASP A 193 56.88 -15.38 32.55
CA ASP A 193 56.49 -14.41 33.59
C ASP A 193 55.19 -13.69 33.22
N VAL A 194 54.72 -12.81 34.12
CA VAL A 194 53.46 -12.08 33.93
C VAL A 194 53.45 -11.28 32.63
N THR A 195 54.55 -10.57 32.34
CA THR A 195 54.70 -9.71 31.15
C THR A 195 54.67 -10.52 29.85
N GLY A 196 55.38 -11.65 29.81
CA GLY A 196 55.38 -12.52 28.64
C GLY A 196 54.04 -13.25 28.47
N ALA A 197 53.38 -13.66 29.57
CA ALA A 197 52.05 -14.27 29.49
C ALA A 197 51.01 -13.28 28.95
N GLN A 198 51.05 -12.01 29.39
CA GLN A 198 50.23 -10.94 28.82
C GLN A 198 50.53 -10.72 27.33
N SER A 199 51.81 -10.73 26.93
CA SER A 199 52.20 -10.60 25.52
C SER A 199 51.65 -11.73 24.65
N LEU A 200 51.65 -12.97 25.16
CA LEU A 200 51.06 -14.12 24.47
C LEU A 200 49.54 -14.02 24.38
N ILE A 201 48.87 -13.61 25.47
CA ILE A 201 47.43 -13.36 25.46
C ILE A 201 47.09 -12.29 24.42
N ASN A 202 47.82 -11.17 24.38
CA ASN A 202 47.63 -10.10 23.38
C ASN A 202 47.79 -10.63 21.96
N ALA A 203 48.81 -11.44 21.71
CA ALA A 203 49.07 -12.02 20.40
C ALA A 203 47.92 -12.96 19.97
N MET A 204 47.46 -13.83 20.88
CA MET A 204 46.35 -14.75 20.60
C MET A 204 45.02 -14.04 20.43
N LEU A 205 44.70 -13.04 21.26
CA LEU A 205 43.49 -12.22 21.10
C LEU A 205 43.51 -11.48 19.77
N LYS A 206 44.67 -10.95 19.36
CA LYS A 206 44.82 -10.31 18.04
C LYS A 206 44.61 -11.30 16.90
N GLU A 207 45.10 -12.53 17.03
CA GLU A 207 44.94 -13.58 16.02
C GLU A 207 43.49 -14.06 15.91
N GLU A 208 42.82 -14.28 17.03
CA GLU A 208 41.47 -14.88 17.09
C GLU A 208 40.35 -13.84 16.90
N CYS A 209 40.52 -12.64 17.46
CA CYS A 209 39.50 -11.58 17.41
C CYS A 209 39.78 -10.52 16.32
N GLY A 210 40.97 -10.52 15.70
CA GLY A 210 41.33 -9.58 14.63
C GLY A 210 41.59 -8.13 15.09
N ILE A 211 41.66 -7.87 16.40
CA ILE A 211 41.72 -6.50 16.98
C ILE A 211 43.09 -6.22 17.63
N ILE A 212 43.59 -4.98 17.56
CA ILE A 212 44.95 -4.56 18.01
C ILE A 212 44.92 -3.72 19.30
N ASP A 213 43.76 -3.50 19.91
CA ASP A 213 43.66 -2.61 21.08
C ASP A 213 43.96 -3.33 22.40
N ALA A 214 44.87 -2.75 23.18
CA ALA A 214 45.31 -3.25 24.47
C ALA A 214 44.19 -3.29 25.52
N THR A 215 43.14 -2.47 25.37
CA THR A 215 41.99 -2.43 26.30
C THR A 215 41.22 -3.75 26.36
N TYR A 216 41.19 -4.51 25.26
CA TYR A 216 40.51 -5.81 25.20
C TYR A 216 41.21 -6.87 26.04
N SER A 217 42.55 -6.89 26.00
CA SER A 217 43.32 -7.82 26.82
C SER A 217 43.15 -7.53 28.30
N SER A 218 43.20 -6.24 28.69
CA SER A 218 42.91 -5.83 30.06
C SER A 218 41.51 -6.27 30.49
N SER A 219 40.51 -6.11 29.62
CA SER A 219 39.12 -6.53 29.90
C SER A 219 38.97 -8.05 30.02
N PHE A 220 39.69 -8.82 29.20
CA PHE A 220 39.70 -10.27 29.30
C PHE A 220 40.42 -10.76 30.57
N ILE A 221 41.54 -10.14 30.93
CA ILE A 221 42.26 -10.44 32.17
C ILE A 221 41.37 -10.13 33.38
N GLN A 222 40.69 -8.98 33.39
CA GLN A 222 39.75 -8.62 34.45
C GLN A 222 38.59 -9.63 34.58
N PHE A 223 38.08 -10.15 33.47
CA PHE A 223 37.11 -11.24 33.47
C PHE A 223 37.68 -12.51 34.13
N MET A 224 38.93 -12.87 33.82
CA MET A 224 39.59 -14.04 34.41
C MET A 224 39.90 -13.84 35.91
N GLU A 225 40.27 -12.63 36.34
CA GLU A 225 40.43 -12.28 37.77
C GLU A 225 39.10 -12.38 38.52
N THR A 226 38.04 -11.89 37.90
CA THR A 226 36.67 -11.99 38.42
C THR A 226 36.28 -13.45 38.62
N TRP A 227 36.50 -14.28 37.59
CA TRP A 227 36.29 -15.73 37.69
C TRP A 227 37.10 -16.37 38.81
N TRP A 228 38.41 -16.06 38.88
CA TRP A 228 39.31 -16.60 39.91
C TRP A 228 38.79 -16.34 41.32
N SER A 229 38.24 -15.13 41.55
CA SER A 229 37.66 -14.74 42.84
C SER A 229 36.29 -15.37 43.12
N GLY A 230 35.55 -15.75 42.07
CA GLY A 230 34.13 -16.10 42.10
C GLY A 230 33.81 -17.55 42.47
N ASN A 231 34.80 -18.47 42.46
CA ASN A 231 34.64 -19.90 42.75
C ASN A 231 33.53 -20.60 41.93
N PHE A 232 33.38 -20.26 40.65
CA PHE A 232 32.48 -20.96 39.73
C PHE A 232 33.26 -21.71 38.64
N ILE A 233 32.62 -22.68 37.97
CA ILE A 233 33.24 -23.44 36.88
C ILE A 233 33.27 -22.58 35.61
N LEU A 234 34.46 -22.40 35.04
CA LEU A 234 34.68 -21.77 33.74
C LEU A 234 34.75 -22.83 32.65
N THR A 235 34.00 -22.62 31.58
CA THR A 235 33.95 -23.55 30.44
C THR A 235 34.50 -22.95 29.15
N LYS A 236 34.70 -23.77 28.11
CA LYS A 236 35.00 -23.28 26.75
C LYS A 236 33.92 -22.32 26.27
N TYR A 237 32.66 -22.67 26.56
CA TYR A 237 31.51 -21.82 26.26
C TYR A 237 31.63 -20.42 26.86
N ASP A 238 31.97 -20.32 28.14
CA ASP A 238 32.06 -19.04 28.85
C ASP A 238 33.12 -18.12 28.25
N VAL A 239 34.27 -18.69 27.92
CA VAL A 239 35.40 -17.95 27.37
C VAL A 239 35.12 -17.51 25.94
N VAL A 240 34.62 -18.40 25.07
CA VAL A 240 34.25 -18.04 23.70
C VAL A 240 33.15 -16.97 23.69
N ALA A 241 32.11 -17.12 24.53
CA ALA A 241 31.06 -16.12 24.67
C ALA A 241 31.62 -14.77 25.14
N LYS A 242 32.60 -14.76 26.05
CA LYS A 242 33.25 -13.53 26.50
C LYS A 242 34.12 -12.91 25.41
N LEU A 243 34.84 -13.70 24.62
CA LEU A 243 35.64 -13.21 23.49
C LEU A 243 34.75 -12.58 22.41
N ALA A 244 33.62 -13.22 22.09
CA ALA A 244 32.62 -12.65 21.20
C ALA A 244 32.01 -11.37 21.78
N GLU A 245 31.62 -11.35 23.06
CA GLU A 245 31.11 -10.14 23.73
C GLU A 245 32.12 -9.00 23.65
N LEU A 246 33.39 -9.26 23.95
CA LEU A 246 34.45 -8.26 23.89
C LEU A 246 34.57 -7.72 22.47
N THR A 247 34.74 -8.59 21.47
CA THR A 247 34.85 -8.23 20.05
C THR A 247 33.67 -7.39 19.56
N LEU A 248 32.45 -7.71 20.02
CA LEU A 248 31.21 -7.04 19.63
C LEU A 248 30.87 -5.82 20.49
N THR A 249 31.48 -5.64 21.67
CA THR A 249 31.14 -4.59 22.65
C THR A 249 31.05 -3.17 22.09
N PRO A 250 31.96 -2.72 21.21
CA PRO A 250 31.86 -1.39 20.61
C PRO A 250 30.54 -1.19 19.84
N PHE A 251 29.99 -2.26 19.29
CA PHE A 251 28.87 -2.29 18.36
C PHE A 251 27.54 -2.69 19.00
N ILE A 252 27.56 -3.12 20.27
CA ILE A 252 26.35 -3.53 20.99
C ILE A 252 25.47 -2.32 21.24
N GLN A 253 24.21 -2.45 20.83
CA GLN A 253 23.13 -1.52 21.12
C GLN A 253 22.38 -1.89 22.41
N THR A 254 21.84 -0.87 23.08
CA THR A 254 21.12 -1.04 24.34
C THR A 254 19.66 -1.39 24.08
N ILE A 255 19.12 -2.31 24.88
CA ILE A 255 17.68 -2.59 24.92
C ILE A 255 16.97 -1.45 25.67
N SER A 256 15.79 -1.05 25.18
CA SER A 256 14.99 0.04 25.73
C SER A 256 13.78 -0.50 26.50
N TYR A 257 13.34 0.23 27.52
CA TYR A 257 12.22 -0.14 28.39
C TYR A 257 10.94 0.61 28.00
N SER A 258 10.30 0.23 26.89
CA SER A 258 9.02 0.81 26.43
C SER A 258 7.94 -0.25 26.20
N LYS A 259 6.66 0.10 26.43
CA LYS A 259 5.55 -0.87 26.46
C LYS A 259 5.45 -1.66 25.15
N CYS A 260 5.54 -3.00 25.24
CA CYS A 260 5.49 -3.90 24.09
C CYS A 260 4.04 -4.07 23.62
N ASN A 261 3.78 -3.92 22.32
CA ASN A 261 2.47 -4.24 21.74
C ASN A 261 2.44 -5.70 21.24
N GLU A 262 1.26 -6.17 20.84
CA GLU A 262 1.06 -7.54 20.37
C GLU A 262 1.93 -7.89 19.14
N LYS A 263 2.05 -6.97 18.17
CA LYS A 263 2.92 -7.13 16.99
C LYS A 263 4.39 -7.33 17.41
N SER A 264 4.87 -6.58 18.39
CA SER A 264 6.21 -6.74 18.95
C SER A 264 6.39 -8.08 19.65
N LYS A 265 5.36 -8.62 20.32
CA LYS A 265 5.42 -9.96 20.95
C LYS A 265 5.57 -11.07 19.90
N LEU A 266 4.79 -11.01 18.82
CA LEU A 266 4.90 -11.95 17.70
C LEU A 266 6.27 -11.88 17.03
N LEU A 267 6.76 -10.67 16.76
CA LEU A 267 8.07 -10.50 16.14
C LEU A 267 9.21 -11.00 17.05
N LYS A 268 9.10 -10.78 18.36
CA LYS A 268 10.04 -11.31 19.35
C LYS A 268 10.04 -12.84 19.35
N GLU A 269 8.87 -13.48 19.30
CA GLU A 269 8.78 -14.94 19.21
C GLU A 269 9.48 -15.44 17.93
N ALA A 270 9.23 -14.80 16.79
CA ALA A 270 9.88 -15.14 15.53
C ALA A 270 11.41 -15.03 15.62
N ILE A 271 11.94 -13.89 16.08
CA ILE A 271 13.39 -13.67 16.21
C ILE A 271 14.04 -14.71 17.12
N MET A 272 13.37 -15.10 18.21
CA MET A 272 13.91 -16.06 19.17
C MET A 272 14.01 -17.50 18.65
N LYS A 273 13.49 -17.82 17.46
CA LYS A 273 13.61 -19.13 16.80
C LYS A 273 14.86 -19.28 15.91
N PHE A 274 15.59 -18.19 15.70
CA PHE A 274 16.74 -18.13 14.80
C PHE A 274 18.01 -17.82 15.58
N ASP A 275 19.14 -18.24 15.02
CA ASP A 275 20.46 -17.93 15.57
C ASP A 275 20.81 -16.48 15.25
N MET A 276 20.40 -15.98 14.08
CA MET A 276 20.63 -14.60 13.66
C MET A 276 19.39 -14.00 13.02
N THR A 277 19.16 -12.71 13.27
CA THR A 277 18.24 -11.89 12.50
C THR A 277 19.01 -10.74 11.85
N ILE A 278 18.91 -10.60 10.53
CA ILE A 278 19.52 -9.48 9.81
C ILE A 278 18.48 -8.40 9.66
N VAL A 279 18.84 -7.14 9.95
CA VAL A 279 17.96 -5.97 9.77
C VAL A 279 18.73 -4.88 9.05
N ARG A 280 18.14 -4.35 7.97
CA ARG A 280 18.71 -3.28 7.13
C ARG A 280 18.06 -1.95 7.45
N ASP A 281 18.79 -0.84 7.34
CA ASP A 281 18.26 0.53 7.31
C ASP A 281 17.10 0.82 8.29
N THR A 282 17.31 0.50 9.58
CA THR A 282 16.31 0.72 10.64
C THR A 282 16.91 1.54 11.78
N ASN A 283 16.11 2.42 12.38
CA ASN A 283 16.51 3.16 13.58
C ASN A 283 16.67 2.20 14.77
N GLU A 284 17.84 2.26 15.43
CA GLU A 284 18.25 1.42 16.55
C GLU A 284 17.23 1.42 17.70
N GLU A 285 16.63 2.58 17.97
CA GLU A 285 15.65 2.74 19.05
C GLU A 285 14.42 1.84 18.84
N VAL A 286 14.00 1.64 17.59
CA VAL A 286 12.82 0.85 17.25
C VAL A 286 13.03 -0.62 17.62
N ILE A 287 14.21 -1.14 17.31
CA ILE A 287 14.57 -2.54 17.59
C ILE A 287 14.73 -2.72 19.10
N ALA A 288 15.41 -1.79 19.77
CA ALA A 288 15.57 -1.84 21.22
C ALA A 288 14.23 -1.95 21.98
N ASN A 289 13.14 -1.38 21.44
CA ASN A 289 11.83 -1.35 22.09
C ASN A 289 11.04 -2.68 22.10
N ILE A 290 11.41 -3.67 21.27
CA ILE A 290 10.66 -4.93 21.17
C ILE A 290 10.87 -5.85 22.41
N TRP A 291 11.92 -5.67 23.23
CA TRP A 291 12.35 -6.64 24.26
C TRP A 291 11.97 -6.31 25.73
N ASN A 292 11.04 -5.37 25.98
CA ASN A 292 10.79 -4.79 27.32
C ASN A 292 10.26 -5.76 28.42
N GLU A 293 9.49 -6.81 28.11
CA GLU A 293 8.79 -7.59 29.16
C GLU A 293 9.57 -8.79 29.76
N THR A 294 10.86 -8.95 29.49
CA THR A 294 11.50 -10.28 29.59
C THR A 294 12.26 -10.61 30.88
N VAL A 295 12.22 -9.79 31.95
CA VAL A 295 13.16 -9.98 33.06
C VAL A 295 12.53 -9.75 34.43
N SER A 296 12.51 -10.80 35.26
CA SER A 296 12.35 -10.68 36.71
C SER A 296 13.71 -10.36 37.36
N ASP A 297 13.73 -9.42 38.31
CA ASP A 297 14.96 -8.95 39.00
C ASP A 297 15.81 -10.08 39.62
N GLU A 298 15.23 -11.23 39.94
CA GLU A 298 15.91 -12.35 40.62
C GLU A 298 16.85 -13.17 39.71
N GLU A 299 16.57 -13.31 38.40
CA GLU A 299 17.40 -14.15 37.49
C GLU A 299 18.73 -13.48 37.08
N VAL A 300 18.80 -12.15 37.14
CA VAL A 300 19.98 -11.36 36.70
C VAL A 300 21.16 -11.53 37.67
N SER A 301 20.88 -11.82 38.94
CA SER A 301 21.83 -11.88 40.06
C SER A 301 22.99 -12.90 39.86
N PHE A 302 22.70 -14.16 39.54
CA PHE A 302 23.75 -15.20 39.48
C PHE A 302 24.70 -15.04 38.28
N THR A 303 24.18 -14.59 37.15
CA THR A 303 24.97 -14.41 35.92
C THR A 303 25.76 -13.11 35.93
N SER A 304 25.22 -12.04 36.53
CA SER A 304 25.98 -10.81 36.77
C SER A 304 27.13 -11.02 37.76
N LEU A 305 26.95 -11.90 38.75
CA LEU A 305 28.04 -12.39 39.60
C LEU A 305 29.13 -13.12 38.78
N LYS A 306 28.74 -14.03 37.88
CA LYS A 306 29.65 -14.85 37.07
C LYS A 306 30.52 -14.00 36.13
N TYR A 307 29.94 -13.08 35.35
CA TYR A 307 30.68 -12.40 34.28
C TYR A 307 31.15 -10.97 34.60
N TYR A 308 30.61 -10.35 35.66
CA TYR A 308 30.90 -8.94 36.00
C TYR A 308 31.36 -8.73 37.45
N GLY A 309 31.44 -9.78 38.27
CA GLY A 309 32.06 -9.70 39.61
C GLY A 309 31.27 -8.85 40.60
N LEU A 310 29.99 -8.64 40.32
CA LEU A 310 29.12 -7.75 41.08
C LEU A 310 28.58 -8.44 42.33
N ARG A 311 29.45 -8.70 43.31
CA ARG A 311 29.08 -9.39 44.56
C ARG A 311 27.95 -8.72 45.36
N ASN A 312 27.76 -7.42 45.20
CA ASN A 312 26.89 -6.60 46.06
C ASN A 312 25.98 -5.59 45.32
N LYS A 313 25.93 -5.60 43.98
CA LYS A 313 25.11 -4.63 43.21
C LYS A 313 23.83 -5.28 42.71
N TRP A 314 22.69 -4.66 43.01
CA TRP A 314 21.38 -5.08 42.51
C TRP A 314 21.27 -4.74 41.01
N SER A 315 20.31 -5.35 40.30
CA SER A 315 20.02 -5.10 38.87
C SER A 315 19.92 -3.60 38.51
N LYS A 316 19.56 -2.76 39.48
CA LYS A 316 19.39 -1.31 39.34
C LYS A 316 20.68 -0.52 39.09
N ASP A 317 21.86 -1.08 39.40
CA ASP A 317 23.14 -0.38 39.24
C ASP A 317 23.87 -0.73 37.92
N LEU A 318 23.31 -1.63 37.11
CA LEU A 318 23.86 -1.99 35.80
C LEU A 318 23.45 -0.95 34.75
N SER A 319 24.39 -0.56 33.89
CA SER A 319 24.04 0.22 32.71
C SER A 319 23.13 -0.60 31.77
N PRO A 320 22.27 0.04 30.96
CA PRO A 320 21.43 -0.67 29.98
C PRO A 320 22.22 -1.59 29.04
N LYS A 321 23.45 -1.19 28.71
CA LYS A 321 24.38 -1.98 27.87
C LYS A 321 24.87 -3.23 28.60
N GLU A 322 25.19 -3.14 29.89
CA GLU A 322 25.55 -4.29 30.70
C GLU A 322 24.36 -5.22 30.94
N CYS A 323 23.17 -4.69 31.19
CA CYS A 323 21.94 -5.49 31.25
C CYS A 323 21.72 -6.29 29.97
N SER A 324 21.86 -5.65 28.80
CA SER A 324 21.69 -6.32 27.50
C SER A 324 22.66 -7.49 27.33
N LYS A 325 23.93 -7.32 27.75
CA LYS A 325 24.94 -8.38 27.74
C LYS A 325 24.61 -9.52 28.69
N VAL A 326 24.20 -9.23 29.93
CA VAL A 326 23.81 -10.25 30.92
C VAL A 326 22.62 -11.08 30.42
N LEU A 327 21.60 -10.43 29.85
CA LEU A 327 20.42 -11.11 29.32
C LEU A 327 20.73 -11.98 28.10
N TRP A 328 21.68 -11.54 27.27
CA TRP A 328 22.21 -12.36 26.19
C TRP A 328 23.00 -13.56 26.73
N HIS A 329 23.75 -13.40 27.82
CA HIS A 329 24.38 -14.51 28.53
C HIS A 329 23.41 -15.54 29.09
N LEU A 330 22.21 -15.09 29.46
CA LEU A 330 21.09 -15.94 29.87
C LEU A 330 20.29 -16.53 28.70
N ASN A 331 20.64 -16.21 27.45
CA ASN A 331 19.88 -16.58 26.24
C ASN A 331 18.40 -16.14 26.26
N LYS A 332 18.09 -15.07 27.00
CA LYS A 332 16.73 -14.50 27.14
C LYS A 332 16.42 -13.48 26.06
N VAL A 333 17.45 -12.82 25.54
CA VAL A 333 17.38 -11.81 24.46
C VAL A 333 18.54 -12.00 23.48
N PRO A 334 18.39 -11.64 22.20
CA PRO A 334 19.50 -11.61 21.27
C PRO A 334 20.43 -10.42 21.57
N LEU A 335 21.69 -10.54 21.15
CA LEU A 335 22.61 -9.40 21.18
C LEU A 335 22.34 -8.51 19.96
N ILE A 336 21.95 -7.25 20.17
CA ILE A 336 21.75 -6.29 19.07
C ILE A 336 23.09 -5.65 18.74
N VAL A 337 23.57 -5.83 17.51
CA VAL A 337 24.89 -5.41 17.05
C VAL A 337 24.74 -4.55 15.81
N LYS A 338 25.27 -3.32 15.83
CA LYS A 338 25.31 -2.44 14.66
C LYS A 338 26.71 -2.38 14.06
N ALA A 339 26.84 -2.79 12.80
CA ALA A 339 28.11 -2.74 12.09
C ALA A 339 28.10 -1.57 11.09
N GLU A 340 28.98 -0.59 11.30
CA GLU A 340 29.34 0.36 10.25
C GLU A 340 30.19 -0.35 9.19
N GLU A 341 30.19 0.17 7.96
CA GLU A 341 30.87 -0.44 6.80
C GLU A 341 32.36 -0.70 7.07
N CYS A 342 33.04 0.24 7.75
CA CYS A 342 34.45 0.11 8.14
C CYS A 342 34.73 -0.94 9.23
N HIS A 343 33.70 -1.42 9.92
CA HIS A 343 33.81 -2.35 11.05
C HIS A 343 33.17 -3.73 10.77
N GLN A 344 32.64 -3.96 9.56
CA GLN A 344 31.98 -5.22 9.20
C GLN A 344 32.85 -6.45 9.44
N GLU A 345 34.14 -6.41 9.07
CA GLU A 345 35.04 -7.56 9.26
C GLU A 345 35.28 -7.93 10.72
N GLN A 346 35.29 -6.92 11.61
CA GLN A 346 35.43 -7.13 13.05
C GLN A 346 34.16 -7.77 13.63
N VAL A 347 32.99 -7.28 13.21
CA VAL A 347 31.70 -7.87 13.60
C VAL A 347 31.56 -9.31 13.08
N LYS A 348 31.94 -9.56 11.82
CA LYS A 348 31.97 -10.91 11.23
C LYS A 348 32.89 -11.84 12.03
N HIS A 349 34.07 -11.39 12.47
CA HIS A 349 34.93 -12.17 13.37
C HIS A 349 34.25 -12.47 14.71
N GLY A 350 33.63 -11.47 15.35
CA GLY A 350 32.92 -11.66 16.61
C GLY A 350 31.78 -12.67 16.51
N ILE A 351 31.04 -12.66 15.40
CA ILE A 351 29.98 -13.63 15.10
C ILE A 351 30.57 -15.02 14.84
N ARG A 352 31.65 -15.15 14.05
CA ARG A 352 32.32 -16.44 13.79
C ARG A 352 32.85 -17.11 15.06
N LEU A 353 33.27 -16.34 16.07
CA LEU A 353 33.62 -16.91 17.37
C LEU A 353 32.44 -17.69 17.98
N LEU A 354 31.21 -17.22 17.79
CA LEU A 354 30.00 -17.89 18.30
C LEU A 354 29.67 -19.21 17.58
N GLU A 355 30.25 -19.46 16.40
CA GLU A 355 30.11 -20.75 15.69
C GLU A 355 30.81 -21.88 16.45
N LYS A 356 31.84 -21.57 17.24
CA LYS A 356 32.58 -22.54 18.06
C LYS A 356 31.78 -23.05 19.27
N ILE A 357 30.59 -22.50 19.53
CA ILE A 357 29.72 -22.87 20.66
C ILE A 357 28.27 -23.12 20.16
N LYS A 358 27.37 -23.51 21.08
CA LYS A 358 25.93 -23.52 20.79
C LYS A 358 25.52 -22.09 20.42
N LYS A 359 25.33 -21.85 19.11
CA LYS A 359 25.07 -20.55 18.48
C LYS A 359 24.13 -19.72 19.34
N ARG A 360 24.57 -18.51 19.71
CA ARG A 360 23.76 -17.57 20.47
C ARG A 360 23.04 -16.63 19.54
N LYS A 361 21.89 -16.15 20.00
CA LYS A 361 21.01 -15.29 19.23
C LYS A 361 21.63 -13.90 19.03
N VAL A 362 21.67 -13.42 17.79
CA VAL A 362 22.20 -12.11 17.42
C VAL A 362 21.21 -11.39 16.49
N VAL A 363 20.98 -10.10 16.72
CA VAL A 363 20.32 -9.22 15.75
C VAL A 363 21.40 -8.32 15.14
N LEU A 364 21.66 -8.48 13.85
CA LEU A 364 22.69 -7.77 13.12
C LEU A 364 22.07 -6.61 12.33
N LEU A 365 22.41 -5.38 12.72
CA LEU A 365 22.04 -4.15 12.02
C LEU A 365 23.14 -3.80 11.02
N ALA A 366 23.08 -4.43 9.85
CA ALA A 366 24.07 -4.27 8.79
C ALA A 366 23.51 -4.72 7.44
N ASN A 367 24.14 -4.26 6.36
CA ASN A 367 23.90 -4.76 5.00
C ASN A 367 24.60 -6.10 4.79
N ALA A 368 24.19 -7.12 5.54
CA ALA A 368 24.67 -8.49 5.42
C ALA A 368 23.71 -9.35 4.57
N THR A 369 24.21 -10.50 4.12
CA THR A 369 23.42 -11.51 3.38
C THR A 369 23.57 -12.89 4.01
N LYS A 370 22.64 -13.80 3.70
CA LYS A 370 22.63 -15.18 4.22
C LYS A 370 23.89 -15.95 3.82
N GLU A 371 24.44 -15.68 2.64
CA GLU A 371 25.63 -16.35 2.11
C GLU A 371 26.89 -16.06 2.94
N GLU A 372 26.92 -14.96 3.68
CA GLU A 372 28.05 -14.62 4.56
C GLU A 372 28.14 -15.52 5.80
N PHE A 373 27.02 -16.15 6.18
CA PHE A 373 26.87 -16.96 7.40
C PHE A 373 26.15 -18.29 7.10
N PRO A 374 26.71 -19.16 6.25
CA PRO A 374 26.02 -20.35 5.73
C PRO A 374 25.63 -21.36 6.80
N GLU A 375 26.35 -21.38 7.92
CA GLU A 375 26.06 -22.28 9.04
C GLU A 375 24.91 -21.78 9.92
N TRP A 376 24.50 -20.51 9.83
CA TRP A 376 23.54 -19.92 10.75
C TRP A 376 22.10 -20.10 10.28
N ARG A 377 21.19 -20.34 11.24
CA ARG A 377 19.77 -20.21 10.96
C ARG A 377 19.40 -18.72 10.99
N ILE A 378 19.14 -18.14 9.83
CA ILE A 378 18.97 -16.68 9.65
C ILE A 378 17.51 -16.33 9.36
N PHE A 379 17.02 -15.30 10.04
CA PHE A 379 15.77 -14.60 9.71
C PHE A 379 16.12 -13.25 9.07
N GLN A 380 15.80 -13.10 7.80
CA GLN A 380 16.03 -11.88 7.03
C GLN A 380 14.73 -11.37 6.41
N ASP A 381 13.84 -12.29 6.04
CA ASP A 381 12.58 -11.96 5.38
C ASP A 381 11.50 -12.94 5.81
N LEU A 382 10.25 -12.59 5.51
CA LEU A 382 9.09 -13.34 5.98
C LEU A 382 9.04 -14.78 5.42
N SER A 383 9.80 -15.11 4.37
CA SER A 383 9.87 -16.48 3.83
C SER A 383 10.59 -17.44 4.78
N ASP A 384 11.51 -16.94 5.62
CA ASP A 384 12.28 -17.75 6.57
C ASP A 384 11.41 -18.37 7.66
N ILE A 385 10.27 -17.75 7.97
CA ILE A 385 9.36 -18.18 9.03
C ILE A 385 8.13 -18.94 8.50
N GLN A 386 7.99 -19.18 7.19
CA GLN A 386 6.78 -19.83 6.63
C GLN A 386 6.44 -21.18 7.28
N ASN A 387 7.46 -21.94 7.69
CA ASN A 387 7.30 -23.24 8.35
C ASN A 387 7.15 -23.14 9.88
N GLU A 388 7.12 -21.93 10.42
CA GLU A 388 6.98 -21.66 11.85
C GLU A 388 5.53 -21.30 12.18
N GLY A 389 5.02 -21.78 13.32
CA GLY A 389 3.64 -21.48 13.76
C GLY A 389 3.32 -19.97 13.81
N VAL A 390 4.32 -19.15 14.13
CA VAL A 390 4.22 -17.68 14.25
C VAL A 390 3.96 -16.96 12.93
N TYR A 391 4.21 -17.59 11.77
CA TYR A 391 3.99 -16.96 10.47
C TYR A 391 2.52 -16.59 10.27
N THR A 392 1.61 -17.50 10.59
CA THR A 392 0.16 -17.30 10.45
C THR A 392 -0.30 -16.11 11.28
N ASP A 393 0.19 -16.00 12.51
CA ASP A 393 -0.16 -14.90 13.40
C ASP A 393 0.41 -13.58 12.89
N ILE A 394 1.66 -13.56 12.39
CA ILE A 394 2.27 -12.36 11.80
C ILE A 394 1.46 -11.88 10.60
N VAL A 395 1.14 -12.75 9.63
CA VAL A 395 0.42 -12.31 8.42
C VAL A 395 -1.03 -11.87 8.70
N GLN A 396 -1.62 -12.35 9.79
CA GLN A 396 -2.97 -11.96 10.22
C GLN A 396 -3.00 -10.64 10.99
N HIS A 397 -1.96 -10.32 11.77
CA HIS A 397 -1.95 -9.14 12.65
C HIS A 397 -1.18 -7.95 12.06
N PHE A 398 -0.21 -8.19 11.17
CA PHE A 398 0.57 -7.11 10.56
C PHE A 398 -0.17 -6.51 9.36
N GLU A 399 -0.07 -5.20 9.24
CA GLU A 399 -0.83 -4.42 8.26
C GLU A 399 0.05 -3.34 7.62
N VAL A 400 -0.29 -3.01 6.39
CA VAL A 400 0.30 -1.91 5.63
C VAL A 400 -0.81 -1.03 5.06
N SER A 401 -0.49 0.19 4.65
CA SER A 401 -1.42 1.11 4.00
C SER A 401 -1.03 1.23 2.53
N LEU A 402 -1.79 0.57 1.65
CA LEU A 402 -1.57 0.62 0.21
C LEU A 402 -2.34 1.81 -0.39
N GLN A 403 -1.62 2.87 -0.73
CA GLN A 403 -2.18 4.12 -1.25
C GLN A 403 -3.30 4.69 -0.35
N GLY A 404 -3.08 4.66 0.97
CA GLY A 404 -4.03 5.11 2.00
C GLY A 404 -5.04 4.05 2.47
N ARG A 405 -5.05 2.84 1.89
CA ARG A 405 -6.00 1.76 2.25
C ARG A 405 -5.31 0.72 3.12
N GLN A 406 -5.81 0.51 4.34
CA GLN A 406 -5.27 -0.51 5.24
C GLN A 406 -5.53 -1.93 4.70
N ILE A 407 -4.48 -2.74 4.69
CA ILE A 407 -4.50 -4.13 4.24
C ILE A 407 -3.60 -4.98 5.14
N PHE A 408 -4.09 -6.16 5.54
CA PHE A 408 -3.27 -7.13 6.27
C PHE A 408 -2.31 -7.85 5.34
N LEU A 409 -1.15 -8.28 5.86
CA LEU A 409 -0.14 -8.97 5.04
C LEU A 409 -0.69 -10.25 4.39
N HIS A 410 -1.56 -11.01 5.06
CA HIS A 410 -2.17 -12.20 4.45
C HIS A 410 -2.98 -11.85 3.20
N GLN A 411 -3.66 -10.69 3.17
CA GLN A 411 -4.42 -10.25 2.00
C GLN A 411 -3.52 -9.75 0.88
N LEU A 412 -2.33 -9.24 1.21
CA LEU A 412 -1.35 -8.76 0.24
C LEU A 412 -0.56 -9.91 -0.40
N LEU A 413 -0.23 -10.95 0.38
CA LEU A 413 0.71 -12.01 0.01
C LEU A 413 0.05 -13.31 -0.49
N ASN A 414 -1.27 -13.47 -0.42
CA ASN A 414 -1.98 -14.73 -0.76
C ASN A 414 -1.90 -15.19 -2.23
N PHE A 415 -1.09 -14.52 -3.07
CA PHE A 415 -1.10 -14.71 -4.52
C PHE A 415 0.09 -15.50 -5.05
N ASP A 416 1.24 -15.43 -4.37
CA ASP A 416 2.43 -16.19 -4.73
C ASP A 416 3.28 -16.42 -3.47
N GLN A 417 3.83 -17.63 -3.34
CA GLN A 417 4.74 -17.98 -2.25
C GLN A 417 6.08 -17.23 -2.35
N GLU A 418 6.50 -16.86 -3.57
CA GLU A 418 7.76 -16.12 -3.76
C GLU A 418 7.66 -14.67 -3.26
N ASN A 419 6.46 -14.08 -3.26
CA ASN A 419 6.22 -12.71 -2.81
C ASN A 419 6.48 -12.47 -1.34
N VAL A 420 6.50 -13.54 -0.54
CA VAL A 420 6.73 -13.45 0.91
C VAL A 420 8.13 -12.89 1.20
N ARG A 421 9.09 -13.04 0.28
CA ARG A 421 10.45 -12.46 0.40
C ARG A 421 10.49 -10.94 0.29
N ILE A 422 9.43 -10.30 -0.19
CA ILE A 422 9.37 -8.82 -0.35
C ILE A 422 9.34 -8.12 1.01
N ILE A 423 8.79 -8.78 2.03
CA ILE A 423 8.69 -8.22 3.38
C ILE A 423 9.94 -8.66 4.16
N GLU A 424 10.93 -7.78 4.26
CA GLU A 424 12.11 -8.03 5.09
C GLU A 424 11.78 -7.78 6.57
N THR A 425 12.66 -8.23 7.45
CA THR A 425 12.57 -7.99 8.90
C THR A 425 12.49 -6.50 9.24
N THR A 426 13.15 -5.65 8.46
CA THR A 426 13.11 -4.18 8.55
C THR A 426 11.69 -3.64 8.49
N GLU A 427 10.91 -4.10 7.52
CA GLU A 427 9.53 -3.67 7.32
C GLU A 427 8.64 -4.20 8.44
N LEU A 428 8.85 -5.46 8.89
CA LEU A 428 8.13 -5.99 10.05
C LEU A 428 8.39 -5.16 11.30
N ILE A 429 9.65 -4.77 11.54
CA ILE A 429 10.01 -3.92 12.67
C ILE A 429 9.29 -2.56 12.58
N LYS A 430 9.29 -1.91 11.42
CA LYS A 430 8.54 -0.65 11.19
C LYS A 430 7.03 -0.83 11.45
N MET A 431 6.44 -1.93 10.98
CA MET A 431 5.03 -2.28 11.19
C MET A 431 4.64 -2.50 12.66
N THR A 432 5.62 -2.73 13.55
CA THR A 432 5.34 -2.79 14.99
C THR A 432 5.08 -1.41 15.59
N GLN A 433 5.54 -0.31 14.99
CA GLN A 433 5.33 1.03 15.52
C GLN A 433 4.15 1.74 14.87
N GLU A 434 4.06 1.65 13.55
CA GLU A 434 3.06 2.35 12.75
C GLU A 434 2.67 1.55 11.51
N VAL A 435 1.59 1.96 10.85
CA VAL A 435 1.18 1.37 9.58
C VAL A 435 2.06 1.91 8.46
N VAL A 436 2.92 1.05 7.92
CA VAL A 436 3.83 1.38 6.81
C VAL A 436 3.01 1.84 5.60
N GLN A 437 3.30 3.04 5.11
CA GLN A 437 2.62 3.62 3.95
C GLN A 437 3.34 3.21 2.67
N ILE A 438 2.61 2.62 1.74
CA ILE A 438 3.13 2.19 0.44
C ILE A 438 2.42 2.98 -0.66
N GLY A 439 3.21 3.71 -1.44
CA GLY A 439 2.72 4.62 -2.45
C GLY A 439 2.23 5.95 -1.90
N ARG A 440 1.85 6.88 -2.78
CA ARG A 440 1.29 8.17 -2.35
C ARG A 440 0.12 8.01 -1.40
N LYS A 441 0.14 8.77 -0.30
CA LYS A 441 -1.05 9.01 0.51
C LYS A 441 -2.14 9.48 -0.43
N GLN A 442 -3.31 8.85 -0.34
CA GLN A 442 -4.48 9.28 -1.06
C GLN A 442 -4.64 10.78 -0.81
N GLU A 443 -4.62 11.60 -1.87
CA GLU A 443 -4.92 13.05 -1.76
C GLU A 443 -6.14 13.19 -0.86
N GLU A 444 -6.03 14.05 0.16
CA GLU A 444 -7.01 14.28 1.25
C GLU A 444 -8.37 13.73 0.87
N ALA A 445 -8.76 12.61 1.49
CA ALA A 445 -9.95 11.84 1.17
C ALA A 445 -11.04 12.78 0.64
N PHE A 446 -11.24 12.78 -0.69
CA PHE A 446 -12.19 13.69 -1.33
C PHE A 446 -13.45 13.69 -0.47
N ASP A 447 -13.85 14.89 -0.01
CA ASP A 447 -15.01 15.06 0.88
C ASP A 447 -16.10 14.08 0.48
N GLU A 448 -16.65 13.39 1.48
CA GLU A 448 -17.69 12.38 1.25
C GLU A 448 -18.72 12.96 0.27
N THR A 449 -18.84 12.33 -0.91
CA THR A 449 -19.69 12.88 -1.96
C THR A 449 -21.08 13.08 -1.38
N TYR A 450 -21.64 14.29 -1.52
CA TYR A 450 -22.96 14.61 -0.94
C TYR A 450 -24.03 13.56 -1.26
N ILE A 451 -23.94 12.95 -2.45
CA ILE A 451 -24.81 11.87 -2.93
C ILE A 451 -24.00 10.82 -3.69
N SER A 452 -24.42 9.56 -3.58
CA SER A 452 -23.94 8.46 -4.42
C SER A 452 -24.54 8.57 -5.82
N ARG A 453 -23.74 8.26 -6.84
CA ARG A 453 -24.20 8.22 -8.24
C ARG A 453 -24.65 6.81 -8.60
N SER A 454 -25.58 6.72 -9.54
CA SER A 454 -25.96 5.46 -10.15
C SER A 454 -25.44 5.41 -11.57
N VAL A 455 -24.92 4.25 -11.98
CA VAL A 455 -24.52 3.98 -13.35
C VAL A 455 -25.45 2.95 -13.95
N SER A 456 -25.83 3.12 -15.21
CA SER A 456 -26.54 2.12 -15.97
C SER A 456 -25.64 1.46 -17.00
N THR A 457 -25.85 0.18 -17.19
CA THR A 457 -25.26 -0.58 -18.29
C THR A 457 -26.37 -1.14 -19.17
N ILE A 458 -26.04 -1.44 -20.43
CA ILE A 458 -26.96 -2.13 -21.33
C ILE A 458 -27.09 -3.57 -20.84
N SER A 459 -28.25 -3.87 -20.26
CA SER A 459 -28.68 -5.22 -19.89
C SER A 459 -29.45 -5.86 -21.04
N LEU A 460 -29.20 -7.16 -21.23
CA LEU A 460 -29.90 -8.00 -22.18
C LEU A 460 -30.87 -8.90 -21.44
N ASP A 461 -32.07 -9.03 -21.97
CA ASP A 461 -33.08 -9.93 -21.44
C ASP A 461 -32.65 -11.38 -21.68
N ILE A 462 -32.61 -12.18 -20.61
CA ILE A 462 -32.16 -13.58 -20.67
C ILE A 462 -33.01 -14.40 -21.65
N ASN A 463 -34.34 -14.27 -21.59
CA ASN A 463 -35.23 -15.11 -22.37
C ASN A 463 -35.07 -14.80 -23.85
N LYS A 464 -34.99 -13.50 -24.18
CA LYS A 464 -34.72 -13.06 -25.56
C LYS A 464 -33.38 -13.57 -26.07
N MET A 465 -32.33 -13.57 -25.23
CA MET A 465 -31.00 -14.06 -25.62
C MET A 465 -30.98 -15.58 -25.85
N LEU A 466 -31.66 -16.35 -25.01
CA LEU A 466 -31.74 -17.80 -25.15
C LEU A 466 -32.61 -18.21 -26.37
N GLU A 467 -33.73 -17.54 -26.59
CA GLU A 467 -34.56 -17.70 -27.80
C GLU A 467 -33.76 -17.38 -29.05
N PHE A 468 -33.06 -16.24 -29.05
CA PHE A 468 -32.20 -15.84 -30.14
C PHE A 468 -31.11 -16.90 -30.46
N CYS A 469 -30.48 -17.46 -29.43
CA CYS A 469 -29.48 -18.53 -29.60
C CYS A 469 -30.07 -19.75 -30.31
N LYS A 470 -31.28 -20.15 -29.89
CA LYS A 470 -32.01 -21.26 -30.49
C LYS A 470 -32.35 -21.01 -31.96
N GLU A 471 -32.80 -19.81 -32.29
CA GLU A 471 -33.21 -19.44 -33.65
C GLU A 471 -32.03 -19.36 -34.62
N THR A 472 -30.88 -18.89 -34.14
CA THR A 472 -29.70 -18.64 -34.98
C THR A 472 -28.67 -19.76 -34.98
N GLY A 473 -28.77 -20.70 -34.05
CA GLY A 473 -27.79 -21.76 -33.86
C GLY A 473 -26.44 -21.24 -33.34
N SER A 474 -26.42 -20.05 -32.72
CA SER A 474 -25.23 -19.51 -32.05
C SER A 474 -24.84 -20.34 -30.83
N LEU A 475 -23.61 -20.13 -30.34
CA LEU A 475 -23.10 -20.71 -29.10
C LEU A 475 -23.00 -19.62 -28.04
N LEU A 476 -23.69 -19.80 -26.91
CA LEU A 476 -23.59 -18.90 -25.77
C LEU A 476 -22.60 -19.44 -24.74
N ILE A 477 -21.71 -18.60 -24.23
CA ILE A 477 -20.89 -18.87 -23.06
C ILE A 477 -21.44 -17.99 -21.94
N ILE A 478 -21.90 -18.60 -20.85
CA ILE A 478 -22.55 -17.89 -19.75
C ILE A 478 -21.70 -18.05 -18.48
N CYS A 479 -21.23 -16.92 -17.95
CA CYS A 479 -20.48 -16.85 -16.71
C CYS A 479 -21.40 -16.61 -15.50
N ASN A 480 -21.17 -17.32 -14.39
CA ASN A 480 -21.87 -17.17 -13.10
C ASN A 480 -23.38 -17.44 -13.16
N VAL A 481 -23.74 -18.60 -13.70
CA VAL A 481 -25.12 -19.03 -13.92
C VAL A 481 -25.85 -19.23 -12.57
N SER A 482 -26.95 -18.52 -12.35
CA SER A 482 -27.80 -18.76 -11.17
C SER A 482 -28.69 -20.00 -11.36
N GLN A 483 -29.28 -20.52 -10.27
CA GLN A 483 -30.25 -21.62 -10.37
C GLN A 483 -31.42 -21.27 -11.30
N THR A 484 -31.82 -20.00 -11.33
CA THR A 484 -32.88 -19.43 -12.16
C THR A 484 -32.54 -19.55 -13.65
N TRP A 485 -31.29 -19.26 -14.03
CA TRP A 485 -30.80 -19.42 -15.40
C TRP A 485 -30.83 -20.88 -15.86
N ASN A 486 -30.40 -21.80 -15.00
CA ASN A 486 -30.47 -23.23 -15.30
C ASN A 486 -31.89 -23.70 -15.59
N GLN A 487 -32.91 -23.13 -14.93
CA GLN A 487 -34.31 -23.43 -15.22
C GLN A 487 -34.75 -22.86 -16.58
N ALA A 488 -34.41 -21.61 -16.89
CA ALA A 488 -34.75 -20.97 -18.17
C ALA A 488 -34.13 -21.71 -19.38
N ILE A 489 -32.85 -22.11 -19.26
CA ILE A 489 -32.16 -22.87 -20.31
C ILE A 489 -32.84 -24.23 -20.55
N ARG A 490 -33.24 -24.92 -19.47
CA ARG A 490 -33.97 -26.21 -19.56
C ARG A 490 -35.35 -26.06 -20.20
N GLN A 491 -36.08 -24.98 -19.91
CA GLN A 491 -37.40 -24.72 -20.50
C GLN A 491 -37.33 -24.57 -22.03
N LEU A 492 -36.22 -24.08 -22.56
CA LEU A 492 -36.02 -23.90 -24.01
C LEU A 492 -35.44 -25.12 -24.73
N ASN A 493 -35.15 -26.21 -24.02
CA ASN A 493 -34.52 -27.44 -24.53
C ASN A 493 -33.16 -27.19 -25.22
N LEU A 494 -32.34 -26.28 -24.69
CA LEU A 494 -30.99 -26.02 -25.20
C LEU A 494 -29.99 -27.04 -24.63
N HIS A 495 -29.04 -27.49 -25.46
CA HIS A 495 -28.00 -28.41 -25.00
C HIS A 495 -26.91 -27.65 -24.23
N VAL A 496 -26.74 -28.01 -22.97
CA VAL A 496 -25.81 -27.36 -22.04
C VAL A 496 -24.60 -28.25 -21.78
N MET A 497 -23.41 -27.64 -21.73
CA MET A 497 -22.18 -28.32 -21.35
C MET A 497 -21.30 -27.41 -20.50
N GLU A 498 -20.51 -27.99 -19.59
CA GLU A 498 -19.47 -27.22 -18.89
C GLU A 498 -18.34 -26.84 -19.86
N LEU A 499 -17.81 -25.64 -19.73
CA LEU A 499 -16.80 -25.10 -20.64
C LEU A 499 -15.57 -26.00 -20.75
N ASP A 500 -15.07 -26.53 -19.63
CA ASP A 500 -13.90 -27.42 -19.62
C ASP A 500 -14.15 -28.71 -20.40
N GLN A 501 -15.33 -29.30 -20.24
CA GLN A 501 -15.71 -30.53 -20.97
C GLN A 501 -15.79 -30.27 -22.48
N TYR A 502 -16.31 -29.12 -22.89
CA TYR A 502 -16.37 -28.74 -24.30
C TYR A 502 -14.99 -28.60 -24.93
N LEU A 503 -14.00 -28.10 -24.19
CA LEU A 503 -12.63 -27.95 -24.69
C LEU A 503 -11.93 -29.31 -24.90
N GLU A 504 -12.33 -30.36 -24.19
CA GLU A 504 -11.78 -31.70 -24.35
C GLU A 504 -12.35 -32.47 -25.56
N LEU A 505 -13.47 -32.00 -26.12
CA LEU A 505 -14.09 -32.61 -27.29
C LEU A 505 -13.20 -32.49 -28.53
N LYS A 506 -13.02 -33.62 -29.23
CA LYS A 506 -12.18 -33.70 -30.44
C LYS A 506 -12.97 -33.78 -31.74
N LYS A 507 -14.27 -34.13 -31.68
CA LYS A 507 -15.10 -34.37 -32.86
C LYS A 507 -16.00 -33.18 -33.17
N GLU A 508 -15.97 -32.71 -34.42
CA GLU A 508 -16.76 -31.55 -34.87
C GLU A 508 -18.28 -31.77 -34.75
N GLU A 509 -18.75 -33.02 -34.94
CA GLU A 509 -20.16 -33.39 -34.79
C GLU A 509 -20.67 -33.19 -33.35
N GLU A 510 -19.83 -33.44 -32.34
CA GLU A 510 -20.20 -33.27 -30.92
C GLU A 510 -20.21 -31.79 -30.54
N LEU A 511 -19.24 -31.02 -31.04
CA LEU A 511 -19.17 -29.56 -30.85
C LEU A 511 -20.42 -28.85 -31.42
N SER A 512 -20.95 -29.33 -32.55
CA SER A 512 -22.11 -28.71 -33.21
C SER A 512 -23.42 -28.85 -32.43
N LYS A 513 -23.52 -29.83 -31.52
CA LYS A 513 -24.73 -30.12 -30.74
C LYS A 513 -24.91 -29.24 -29.51
N VAL A 514 -23.87 -28.54 -29.08
CA VAL A 514 -23.90 -27.71 -27.87
C VAL A 514 -24.38 -26.30 -28.21
N ASP A 515 -25.33 -25.77 -27.44
CA ASP A 515 -25.89 -24.43 -27.62
C ASP A 515 -25.43 -23.47 -26.52
N VAL A 516 -25.19 -23.99 -25.32
CA VAL A 516 -24.81 -23.20 -24.15
C VAL A 516 -23.64 -23.85 -23.41
N LEU A 517 -22.61 -23.04 -23.14
CA LEU A 517 -21.48 -23.35 -22.30
C LEU A 517 -21.60 -22.63 -20.97
N LEU A 518 -21.53 -23.36 -19.87
CA LEU A 518 -21.48 -22.78 -18.53
C LEU A 518 -20.04 -22.71 -18.04
N THR A 519 -19.72 -21.66 -17.30
CA THR A 519 -18.44 -21.54 -16.61
C THR A 519 -18.61 -20.82 -15.28
N SER A 520 -18.00 -21.39 -14.24
CA SER A 520 -17.81 -20.71 -12.95
C SER A 520 -16.65 -19.73 -12.98
N ASN A 521 -15.76 -19.84 -13.97
CA ASN A 521 -14.65 -18.91 -14.14
C ASN A 521 -15.18 -17.59 -14.73
N LYS A 522 -15.03 -16.51 -13.97
CA LYS A 522 -15.49 -15.16 -14.33
C LYS A 522 -14.84 -14.64 -15.62
N TRP A 523 -13.69 -15.17 -16.04
CA TRP A 523 -12.87 -14.60 -17.13
C TRP A 523 -12.44 -15.64 -18.17
N ALA A 524 -13.41 -16.16 -18.93
CA ALA A 524 -13.18 -17.10 -20.03
C ALA A 524 -12.60 -16.48 -21.32
N GLN A 525 -12.15 -15.22 -21.32
CA GLN A 525 -11.68 -14.53 -22.54
C GLN A 525 -10.51 -15.23 -23.23
N VAL A 526 -9.55 -15.76 -22.46
CA VAL A 526 -8.41 -16.54 -23.01
C VAL A 526 -8.91 -17.78 -23.75
N ARG A 527 -10.01 -18.37 -23.28
CA ARG A 527 -10.66 -19.54 -23.88
C ARG A 527 -11.66 -19.15 -24.96
N PHE A 528 -12.17 -17.92 -24.98
CA PHE A 528 -13.13 -17.43 -25.97
C PHE A 528 -12.56 -17.56 -27.38
N ASP A 529 -11.32 -17.13 -27.60
CA ASP A 529 -10.65 -17.26 -28.89
C ASP A 529 -10.41 -18.73 -29.27
N GLU A 530 -10.11 -19.59 -28.30
CA GLU A 530 -9.95 -21.03 -28.51
C GLU A 530 -11.27 -21.67 -28.95
N ILE A 531 -12.37 -21.34 -28.28
CA ILE A 531 -13.72 -21.81 -28.62
C ILE A 531 -14.11 -21.31 -30.01
N CYS A 532 -13.89 -20.02 -30.30
CA CYS A 532 -14.16 -19.41 -31.59
C CYS A 532 -13.43 -20.11 -32.74
N LYS A 533 -12.24 -20.66 -32.48
CA LYS A 533 -11.46 -21.47 -33.44
C LYS A 533 -11.98 -22.90 -33.55
N LYS A 534 -12.47 -23.50 -32.46
CA LYS A 534 -13.02 -24.87 -32.44
C LYS A 534 -14.40 -25.01 -33.09
N THR A 535 -15.19 -23.93 -33.17
CA THR A 535 -16.54 -23.97 -33.74
C THR A 535 -16.73 -23.01 -34.92
N LYS A 536 -17.56 -23.45 -35.88
CA LYS A 536 -18.08 -22.61 -36.96
C LYS A 536 -19.27 -21.75 -36.51
N LYS A 537 -19.89 -22.06 -35.36
CA LYS A 537 -20.95 -21.24 -34.79
C LYS A 537 -20.46 -19.82 -34.48
N ASN A 538 -21.38 -18.87 -34.50
CA ASN A 538 -21.13 -17.56 -33.91
C ASN A 538 -21.15 -17.72 -32.38
N VAL A 539 -20.20 -17.09 -31.69
CA VAL A 539 -19.98 -17.30 -30.25
C VAL A 539 -20.19 -15.98 -29.52
N HIS A 540 -20.97 -16.02 -28.44
CA HIS A 540 -21.24 -14.87 -27.58
C HIS A 540 -20.89 -15.19 -26.14
N LEU A 541 -20.12 -14.33 -25.48
CA LEU A 541 -19.81 -14.40 -24.07
C LEU A 541 -20.72 -13.45 -23.30
N LEU A 542 -21.50 -14.00 -22.37
CA LEU A 542 -22.46 -13.30 -21.53
C LEU A 542 -22.05 -13.42 -20.06
N GLN A 543 -22.13 -12.31 -19.35
CA GLN A 543 -21.95 -12.27 -17.90
C GLN A 543 -23.32 -12.06 -17.25
N VAL A 544 -23.70 -12.97 -16.35
CA VAL A 544 -24.95 -12.83 -15.59
C VAL A 544 -24.85 -11.58 -14.70
N PHE A 545 -25.84 -10.71 -14.81
CA PHE A 545 -25.96 -9.50 -13.99
C PHE A 545 -26.91 -9.72 -12.82
N ASN A 546 -28.08 -10.32 -13.09
CA ASN A 546 -29.03 -10.78 -12.08
C ASN A 546 -29.87 -11.94 -12.64
N ASP A 547 -30.91 -12.37 -11.91
CA ASP A 547 -31.78 -13.49 -12.30
C ASP A 547 -32.55 -13.29 -13.61
N LYS A 548 -32.65 -12.06 -14.12
CA LYS A 548 -33.43 -11.71 -15.32
C LYS A 548 -32.59 -11.16 -16.48
N CYS A 549 -31.38 -10.68 -16.19
CA CYS A 549 -30.58 -9.90 -17.12
C CYS A 549 -29.12 -10.35 -17.15
N CYS A 550 -28.50 -10.22 -18.31
CA CYS A 550 -27.05 -10.35 -18.49
C CYS A 550 -26.45 -9.15 -19.22
N THR A 551 -25.14 -8.98 -19.11
CA THR A 551 -24.37 -8.07 -19.96
C THR A 551 -23.62 -8.88 -21.02
N SER A 552 -23.63 -8.42 -22.27
CA SER A 552 -22.79 -9.04 -23.31
C SER A 552 -21.37 -8.50 -23.19
N VAL A 553 -20.43 -9.43 -23.18
CA VAL A 553 -19.01 -9.18 -22.92
C VAL A 553 -18.19 -9.26 -24.22
N LEU A 554 -18.36 -10.31 -25.02
CA LEU A 554 -17.67 -10.50 -26.30
C LEU A 554 -18.55 -11.22 -27.33
N SER A 555 -18.32 -10.95 -28.61
CA SER A 555 -19.01 -11.60 -29.74
C SER A 555 -18.03 -11.81 -30.89
N LYS A 556 -18.03 -13.01 -31.50
CA LYS A 556 -17.14 -13.38 -32.60
C LYS A 556 -17.41 -12.55 -33.85
N GLU A 557 -18.67 -12.44 -34.26
CA GLU A 557 -19.07 -11.58 -35.36
C GLU A 557 -19.62 -10.26 -34.79
N LYS A 558 -18.91 -9.16 -35.05
CA LYS A 558 -19.19 -7.78 -34.59
C LYS A 558 -20.53 -7.18 -35.06
N ARG A 559 -21.44 -8.00 -35.61
CA ARG A 559 -22.71 -7.60 -36.20
C ARG A 559 -23.86 -8.12 -35.37
N PHE A 560 -24.20 -7.38 -34.33
CA PHE A 560 -25.44 -7.59 -33.61
C PHE A 560 -26.12 -6.27 -33.32
N SER A 561 -27.35 -6.12 -33.79
CA SER A 561 -28.24 -5.09 -33.26
C SER A 561 -28.80 -5.61 -31.93
N LEU A 562 -27.99 -5.50 -30.88
CA LEU A 562 -28.38 -5.80 -29.50
C LEU A 562 -29.53 -4.90 -29.01
N GLU A 563 -29.97 -3.94 -29.82
CA GLU A 563 -31.11 -3.06 -29.58
C GLU A 563 -32.43 -3.81 -29.37
N MET A 564 -32.69 -4.89 -30.12
CA MET A 564 -33.95 -5.64 -30.00
C MET A 564 -34.02 -6.48 -28.72
N MET A 565 -32.88 -6.75 -28.09
CA MET A 565 -32.73 -7.61 -26.92
C MET A 565 -32.45 -6.83 -25.62
N LYS A 566 -32.39 -5.49 -25.69
CA LYS A 566 -32.25 -4.63 -24.50
C LYS A 566 -33.43 -4.87 -23.55
N SER A 567 -33.13 -5.07 -22.28
CA SER A 567 -34.12 -5.07 -21.19
C SER A 567 -34.17 -3.70 -20.51
N GLU A 568 -34.95 -3.56 -19.44
CA GLU A 568 -34.92 -2.37 -18.58
C GLU A 568 -33.49 -2.09 -18.08
N LYS A 569 -33.11 -0.81 -18.06
CA LYS A 569 -31.78 -0.36 -17.62
C LYS A 569 -31.48 -0.94 -16.24
N ALA A 570 -30.42 -1.73 -16.16
CA ALA A 570 -29.86 -2.17 -14.89
C ALA A 570 -29.03 -1.02 -14.31
N CYS A 571 -29.49 -0.44 -13.20
CA CYS A 571 -28.78 0.60 -12.47
C CYS A 571 -27.99 -0.01 -11.31
N VAL A 572 -26.73 0.42 -11.15
CA VAL A 572 -25.81 0.03 -10.08
C VAL A 572 -25.40 1.27 -9.32
N ASP A 573 -25.49 1.24 -7.99
CA ASP A 573 -24.95 2.31 -7.16
C ASP A 573 -23.42 2.32 -7.19
N GLU A 574 -22.81 3.50 -7.10
CA GLU A 574 -21.36 3.71 -7.05
C GLU A 574 -20.63 2.78 -6.06
N LYS A 575 -21.25 2.46 -4.92
CA LYS A 575 -20.68 1.55 -3.91
C LYS A 575 -20.61 0.08 -4.36
N GLU A 576 -21.45 -0.30 -5.31
CA GLU A 576 -21.59 -1.69 -5.77
C GLU A 576 -20.94 -1.94 -7.14
N ILE A 577 -20.33 -0.91 -7.73
CA ILE A 577 -19.73 -0.97 -9.07
C ILE A 577 -18.72 -2.12 -9.20
N PHE A 578 -17.79 -2.29 -8.25
CA PHE A 578 -16.80 -3.36 -8.33
C PHE A 578 -17.39 -4.77 -8.17
N THR A 579 -18.58 -4.88 -7.55
CA THR A 579 -19.28 -6.16 -7.38
C THR A 579 -19.95 -6.60 -8.69
N TYR A 580 -20.61 -5.67 -9.37
CA TYR A 580 -21.41 -5.98 -10.56
C TYR A 580 -20.69 -5.73 -11.90
N LEU A 581 -19.72 -4.82 -11.94
CA LEU A 581 -18.99 -4.40 -13.15
C LEU A 581 -17.51 -4.79 -13.08
N ASP A 582 -17.25 -6.09 -12.91
CA ASP A 582 -15.91 -6.66 -12.78
C ASP A 582 -15.16 -6.79 -14.13
N HIS A 583 -15.60 -6.17 -15.23
CA HIS A 583 -14.95 -6.34 -16.52
C HIS A 583 -13.49 -5.80 -16.55
N PRO A 584 -12.50 -6.46 -17.20
CA PRO A 584 -11.14 -5.94 -17.40
C PRO A 584 -11.12 -4.59 -18.12
N LEU A 585 -12.21 -4.22 -18.79
CA LEU A 585 -12.32 -3.00 -19.55
C LEU A 585 -13.71 -2.40 -19.40
N ASN A 586 -13.83 -1.28 -18.69
CA ASN A 586 -15.08 -0.56 -18.51
C ASN A 586 -14.95 0.82 -19.15
N VAL A 587 -15.96 1.24 -19.90
CA VAL A 587 -16.00 2.59 -20.48
C VAL A 587 -17.21 3.32 -19.98
N ILE A 588 -17.01 4.53 -19.46
CA ILE A 588 -18.06 5.44 -19.02
C ILE A 588 -18.22 6.54 -20.07
N CYS A 589 -19.31 6.49 -20.84
CA CYS A 589 -19.69 7.52 -21.79
C CYS A 589 -20.89 8.28 -21.23
N SER A 590 -20.73 9.57 -20.97
CA SER A 590 -21.84 10.41 -20.48
C SER A 590 -21.66 11.86 -20.90
N PRO A 591 -22.75 12.64 -20.95
CA PRO A 591 -22.70 14.07 -21.24
C PRO A 591 -21.69 14.83 -20.36
N PRO A 592 -21.11 15.93 -20.87
CA PRO A 592 -20.31 16.87 -20.07
C PRO A 592 -21.06 17.34 -18.82
N GLY A 593 -20.42 17.26 -17.65
CA GLY A 593 -20.99 17.71 -16.37
C GLY A 593 -21.72 16.63 -15.55
N MET A 594 -21.82 15.39 -16.05
CA MET A 594 -22.40 14.26 -15.31
C MET A 594 -21.53 13.74 -14.16
N GLY A 595 -20.31 14.26 -14.00
CA GLY A 595 -19.41 13.85 -12.92
C GLY A 595 -18.54 12.63 -13.22
N LYS A 596 -18.20 12.35 -14.48
CA LYS A 596 -17.30 11.24 -14.88
C LYS A 596 -15.97 11.25 -14.10
N SER A 597 -15.28 12.39 -14.10
CA SER A 597 -14.02 12.57 -13.36
C SER A 597 -14.18 12.36 -11.86
N MET A 598 -15.33 12.78 -11.29
CA MET A 598 -15.64 12.57 -9.87
C MET A 598 -15.89 11.11 -9.55
N LEU A 599 -16.65 10.41 -10.40
CA LEU A 599 -16.91 8.98 -10.28
C LEU A 599 -15.61 8.19 -10.36
N VAL A 600 -14.75 8.46 -11.34
CA VAL A 600 -13.44 7.80 -11.45
C VAL A 600 -12.54 8.11 -10.26
N SER A 601 -12.53 9.35 -9.78
CA SER A 601 -11.80 9.73 -8.57
C SER A 601 -12.26 8.90 -7.37
N ARG A 602 -13.58 8.76 -7.19
CA ARG A 602 -14.15 7.97 -6.10
C ARG A 602 -13.90 6.48 -6.28
N LEU A 603 -14.08 5.92 -7.48
CA LEU A 603 -13.75 4.52 -7.77
C LEU A 603 -12.27 4.20 -7.49
N SER A 604 -11.37 5.13 -7.82
CA SER A 604 -9.95 4.96 -7.51
C SER A 604 -9.68 4.90 -6.00
N SER A 605 -10.52 5.56 -5.18
CA SER A 605 -10.38 5.58 -3.73
C SER A 605 -11.05 4.41 -3.01
N ILE A 606 -12.19 3.94 -3.51
CA ILE A 606 -12.89 2.75 -3.01
C ILE A 606 -12.47 1.44 -3.70
N CYS A 607 -11.39 1.49 -4.48
CA CYS A 607 -10.80 0.33 -5.16
C CYS A 607 -10.44 -0.75 -4.12
N PRO A 608 -10.66 -2.04 -4.40
CA PRO A 608 -10.34 -3.13 -3.46
C PRO A 608 -8.91 -3.01 -2.93
N SER A 609 -8.73 -3.20 -1.61
CA SER A 609 -7.46 -2.93 -0.90
C SER A 609 -6.28 -3.73 -1.45
N SER A 610 -6.52 -4.87 -2.08
CA SER A 610 -5.50 -5.75 -2.67
C SER A 610 -5.09 -5.41 -4.11
N TYR A 611 -5.43 -4.21 -4.61
CA TYR A 611 -5.13 -3.76 -5.97
C TYR A 611 -4.41 -2.42 -5.98
N TRP A 612 -3.44 -2.28 -6.89
CA TRP A 612 -2.80 -1.01 -7.18
C TRP A 612 -3.71 -0.14 -8.06
N SER A 613 -3.96 1.10 -7.64
CA SER A 613 -4.85 2.04 -8.33
C SER A 613 -4.01 3.13 -9.00
N VAL A 614 -4.16 3.29 -10.32
CA VAL A 614 -3.47 4.33 -11.10
C VAL A 614 -4.52 5.21 -11.75
N ARG A 615 -4.51 6.51 -11.44
CA ARG A 615 -5.39 7.48 -12.07
C ARG A 615 -4.58 8.37 -13.00
N VAL A 616 -4.99 8.42 -14.26
CA VAL A 616 -4.34 9.21 -15.30
C VAL A 616 -5.35 10.15 -15.92
N ASN A 617 -5.05 11.45 -15.87
CA ASN A 617 -5.78 12.43 -16.67
C ASN A 617 -5.12 12.54 -18.04
N LEU A 618 -5.73 11.96 -19.08
CA LEU A 618 -5.10 11.78 -20.39
C LEU A 618 -4.64 13.10 -21.03
N ILE A 619 -5.30 14.22 -20.74
CA ILE A 619 -4.93 15.54 -21.26
C ILE A 619 -3.50 15.95 -20.86
N ASN A 620 -3.06 15.56 -19.65
CA ASN A 620 -1.74 15.88 -19.11
C ASN A 620 -0.62 15.05 -19.78
N HIS A 621 -0.97 13.94 -20.43
CA HIS A 621 -0.04 12.96 -20.98
C HIS A 621 -0.12 12.85 -22.51
N LYS A 622 -0.72 13.84 -23.19
CA LYS A 622 -0.88 13.85 -24.65
C LYS A 622 0.43 13.65 -25.43
N THR A 623 1.56 14.10 -24.90
CA THR A 623 2.89 13.99 -25.53
C THR A 623 3.36 12.54 -25.64
N VAL A 624 3.03 11.70 -24.64
CA VAL A 624 3.41 10.28 -24.61
C VAL A 624 2.77 9.54 -25.79
N PHE A 625 1.48 9.80 -26.04
CA PHE A 625 0.78 9.19 -27.17
C PHE A 625 1.23 9.75 -28.53
N LYS A 626 1.63 11.03 -28.61
CA LYS A 626 2.19 11.62 -29.84
C LYS A 626 3.49 10.97 -30.27
N ASN A 627 4.33 10.60 -29.30
CA ASN A 627 5.64 10.01 -29.57
C ASN A 627 5.55 8.55 -30.05
N LYS A 628 4.33 7.96 -30.08
CA LYS A 628 4.09 6.55 -30.47
C LYS A 628 4.96 5.57 -29.65
N SER A 629 5.19 5.90 -28.37
CA SER A 629 5.92 5.06 -27.43
C SER A 629 5.35 3.63 -27.37
N ALA A 630 6.22 2.67 -27.04
CA ALA A 630 5.79 1.29 -26.84
C ALA A 630 4.81 1.18 -25.66
N HIS A 631 3.93 0.17 -25.64
CA HIS A 631 2.92 0.05 -24.58
C HIS A 631 3.52 -0.02 -23.17
N ASP A 632 4.65 -0.72 -23.01
CA ASP A 632 5.34 -0.84 -21.73
C ASP A 632 5.94 0.49 -21.26
N GLU A 633 6.44 1.31 -22.19
CA GLU A 633 6.95 2.67 -21.90
C GLU A 633 5.81 3.59 -21.46
N ILE A 634 4.64 3.50 -22.11
CA ILE A 634 3.45 4.27 -21.71
C ILE A 634 3.02 3.87 -20.29
N LEU A 635 3.00 2.57 -20.00
CA LEU A 635 2.63 2.06 -18.68
C LEU A 635 3.63 2.52 -17.61
N HIS A 636 4.94 2.42 -17.89
CA HIS A 636 5.99 2.89 -17.00
C HIS A 636 5.92 4.41 -16.77
N HIS A 637 5.56 5.20 -17.79
CA HIS A 637 5.36 6.65 -17.67
C HIS A 637 4.22 7.01 -16.69
N PHE A 638 3.18 6.19 -16.59
CA PHE A 638 2.07 6.43 -15.66
C PHE A 638 2.40 6.09 -14.21
N PHE A 639 3.48 5.36 -13.98
CA PHE A 639 4.00 5.15 -12.64
C PHE A 639 4.95 6.29 -12.28
N GLU A 640 4.67 6.92 -11.15
CA GLU A 640 5.56 7.92 -10.59
C GLU A 640 6.88 7.27 -10.15
N GLU A 641 7.94 8.09 -10.10
CA GLU A 641 9.21 7.73 -9.49
C GLU A 641 8.98 7.53 -7.99
N GLU A 642 8.61 6.32 -7.60
CA GLU A 642 8.64 5.84 -6.21
C GLU A 642 10.10 5.52 -5.88
N GLU A 643 10.67 6.24 -4.92
CA GLU A 643 12.03 6.00 -4.43
C GLU A 643 12.09 4.84 -3.43
N ASP A 644 10.97 4.51 -2.77
CA ASP A 644 10.92 3.46 -1.76
C ASP A 644 11.02 2.05 -2.39
N PRO A 645 12.07 1.26 -2.08
CA PRO A 645 12.25 -0.07 -2.63
C PRO A 645 11.09 -1.02 -2.32
N LEU A 646 10.48 -0.90 -1.14
CA LEU A 646 9.33 -1.72 -0.76
C LEU A 646 8.14 -1.43 -1.68
N ALA A 647 7.83 -0.15 -1.91
CA ALA A 647 6.76 0.26 -2.82
C ALA A 647 7.00 -0.22 -4.25
N VAL A 648 8.24 -0.14 -4.76
CA VAL A 648 8.61 -0.64 -6.08
C VAL A 648 8.40 -2.15 -6.19
N ASN A 649 8.82 -2.92 -5.18
CA ASN A 649 8.67 -4.38 -5.16
C ASN A 649 7.20 -4.79 -5.07
N ILE A 650 6.41 -4.17 -4.19
CA ILE A 650 4.98 -4.45 -4.04
C ILE A 650 4.21 -4.07 -5.31
N ARG A 651 4.52 -2.93 -5.94
CA ARG A 651 3.93 -2.54 -7.22
C ARG A 651 4.23 -3.56 -8.30
N SER A 652 5.49 -3.96 -8.44
CA SER A 652 5.93 -4.96 -9.43
C SER A 652 5.24 -6.30 -9.24
N MET A 653 5.14 -6.75 -7.98
CA MET A 653 4.38 -7.94 -7.59
C MET A 653 2.91 -7.85 -8.02
N LEU A 654 2.22 -6.75 -7.70
CA LEU A 654 0.81 -6.58 -8.05
C LEU A 654 0.61 -6.51 -9.57
N LEU A 655 1.55 -5.94 -10.32
CA LEU A 655 1.52 -5.93 -11.79
C LEU A 655 1.70 -7.32 -12.38
N GLN A 656 2.67 -8.11 -11.90
CA GLN A 656 2.85 -9.49 -12.34
C GLN A 656 1.59 -10.33 -12.09
N ASN A 657 0.94 -10.12 -10.94
CA ASN A 657 -0.29 -10.79 -10.53
C ASN A 657 -1.59 -10.19 -11.09
N LYS A 658 -1.50 -9.27 -12.06
CA LYS A 658 -2.65 -8.65 -12.75
C LYS A 658 -3.61 -7.87 -11.84
N ARG A 659 -3.11 -7.38 -10.71
CA ARG A 659 -3.85 -6.66 -9.66
C ARG A 659 -3.68 -5.16 -9.75
N MET A 660 -4.05 -4.61 -10.90
CA MET A 660 -4.01 -3.17 -11.15
C MET A 660 -5.34 -2.69 -11.71
N TYR A 661 -5.82 -1.57 -11.18
CA TYR A 661 -6.84 -0.74 -11.81
C TYR A 661 -6.18 0.50 -12.43
N LEU A 662 -6.38 0.68 -13.73
CA LEU A 662 -5.94 1.85 -14.48
C LEU A 662 -7.15 2.68 -14.88
N PHE A 663 -7.28 3.88 -14.32
CA PHE A 663 -8.36 4.82 -14.59
C PHE A 663 -7.87 5.92 -15.52
N LEU A 664 -8.35 5.92 -16.76
CA LEU A 664 -8.02 6.88 -17.81
C LEU A 664 -9.16 7.88 -17.99
N ASP A 665 -8.98 9.10 -17.48
CA ASP A 665 -9.98 10.16 -17.55
C ASP A 665 -9.76 11.04 -18.79
N GLY A 666 -10.84 11.26 -19.56
CA GLY A 666 -10.88 12.24 -20.65
C GLY A 666 -10.30 11.76 -21.98
N LEU A 667 -10.70 10.59 -22.49
CA LEU A 667 -10.25 10.11 -23.82
C LEU A 667 -10.63 11.07 -24.95
N ASP A 668 -11.75 11.80 -24.81
CA ASP A 668 -12.17 12.84 -25.74
C ASP A 668 -11.36 14.15 -25.65
N GLU A 669 -10.49 14.29 -24.64
CA GLU A 669 -9.71 15.51 -24.40
C GLU A 669 -8.29 15.46 -25.01
N ILE A 670 -7.89 14.34 -25.62
CA ILE A 670 -6.60 14.20 -26.35
C ILE A 670 -6.78 14.42 -27.85
N ASP A 671 -5.66 14.69 -28.55
CA ASP A 671 -5.68 14.93 -29.99
C ASP A 671 -6.23 13.71 -30.77
N SER A 672 -7.01 13.94 -31.82
CA SER A 672 -7.68 12.91 -32.62
C SER A 672 -6.73 11.80 -33.09
N ASP A 673 -5.50 12.17 -33.45
CA ASP A 673 -4.49 11.26 -33.99
C ASP A 673 -3.89 10.34 -32.90
N CYS A 674 -4.04 10.73 -31.62
CA CYS A 674 -3.60 9.97 -30.45
C CYS A 674 -4.65 8.95 -30.00
N ILE A 675 -5.94 9.17 -30.29
CA ILE A 675 -7.05 8.30 -29.85
C ILE A 675 -6.84 6.84 -30.30
N PRO A 676 -6.49 6.54 -31.57
CA PRO A 676 -6.24 5.16 -31.99
C PRO A 676 -5.08 4.49 -31.25
N ILE A 677 -4.06 5.25 -30.87
CA ILE A 677 -2.90 4.75 -30.12
C ILE A 677 -3.32 4.44 -28.68
N ALA A 678 -4.05 5.37 -28.04
CA ALA A 678 -4.59 5.16 -26.69
C ALA A 678 -5.51 3.94 -26.64
N LEU A 679 -6.41 3.76 -27.61
CA LEU A 679 -7.30 2.59 -27.69
C LEU A 679 -6.53 1.28 -27.89
N LYS A 680 -5.45 1.27 -28.68
CA LYS A 680 -4.57 0.10 -28.83
C LYS A 680 -3.86 -0.25 -27.52
N PHE A 681 -3.32 0.76 -26.83
CA PHE A 681 -2.70 0.60 -25.52
C PHE A 681 -3.69 0.04 -24.49
N ILE A 682 -4.89 0.64 -24.38
CA ILE A 682 -5.98 0.19 -23.52
C ILE A 682 -6.30 -1.29 -23.76
N LYS A 683 -6.47 -1.67 -25.03
CA LYS A 683 -6.80 -3.04 -25.41
C LYS A 683 -5.69 -4.00 -25.04
N HIS A 684 -4.43 -3.59 -25.22
CA HIS A 684 -3.27 -4.38 -24.82
C HIS A 684 -3.22 -4.61 -23.30
N ILE A 685 -3.30 -3.54 -22.49
CA ILE A 685 -3.26 -3.65 -21.03
C ILE A 685 -4.41 -4.51 -20.49
N SER A 686 -5.62 -4.33 -21.04
CA SER A 686 -6.76 -5.16 -20.69
C SER A 686 -6.56 -6.64 -21.06
N SER A 687 -5.95 -6.91 -22.23
CA SER A 687 -5.65 -8.29 -22.67
C SER A 687 -4.61 -9.01 -21.81
N LEU A 688 -3.76 -8.26 -21.10
CA LEU A 688 -2.82 -8.83 -20.11
C LEU A 688 -3.53 -9.22 -18.81
N GLY A 689 -4.82 -8.90 -18.64
CA GLY A 689 -5.62 -9.22 -17.46
C GLY A 689 -5.78 -8.08 -16.46
N HIS A 690 -5.19 -6.91 -16.73
CA HIS A 690 -5.39 -5.74 -15.87
C HIS A 690 -6.76 -5.11 -16.07
N ARG A 691 -7.25 -4.40 -15.05
CA ARG A 691 -8.55 -3.73 -15.07
C ARG A 691 -8.36 -2.29 -15.53
N VAL A 692 -9.07 -1.87 -16.57
CA VAL A 692 -8.97 -0.54 -17.16
C VAL A 692 -10.35 0.12 -17.17
N TRP A 693 -10.42 1.35 -16.67
CA TRP A 693 -11.61 2.19 -16.69
C TRP A 693 -11.32 3.42 -17.53
N ILE A 694 -12.19 3.74 -18.49
CA ILE A 694 -12.00 4.91 -19.35
C ILE A 694 -13.22 5.79 -19.26
N THR A 695 -13.02 7.11 -19.25
CA THR A 695 -14.11 8.06 -19.42
C THR A 695 -14.03 8.73 -20.78
N SER A 696 -15.19 8.94 -21.38
CA SER A 696 -15.31 9.74 -22.60
C SER A 696 -16.67 10.43 -22.69
N ARG A 697 -16.84 11.28 -23.68
CA ARG A 697 -18.14 11.87 -24.02
C ARG A 697 -18.99 10.94 -24.86
N GLU A 698 -20.29 11.22 -24.88
CA GLU A 698 -21.28 10.41 -25.57
C GLU A 698 -21.09 10.39 -27.10
N ASN A 699 -20.50 11.43 -27.70
CA ASN A 699 -20.19 11.41 -29.14
C ASN A 699 -19.10 10.38 -29.52
N PHE A 700 -18.30 9.92 -28.56
CA PHE A 700 -17.31 8.85 -28.76
C PHE A 700 -17.86 7.46 -28.44
N GLU A 701 -19.12 7.35 -28.01
CA GLU A 701 -19.75 6.10 -27.59
C GLU A 701 -19.62 5.02 -28.67
N GLN A 702 -19.97 5.36 -29.93
CA GLN A 702 -19.90 4.42 -31.05
C GLN A 702 -18.46 4.02 -31.39
N THR A 703 -17.53 4.98 -31.44
CA THR A 703 -16.11 4.73 -31.73
C THR A 703 -15.50 3.78 -30.71
N VAL A 704 -15.69 4.07 -29.42
CA VAL A 704 -15.16 3.25 -28.34
C VAL A 704 -15.81 1.86 -28.35
N SER A 705 -17.14 1.79 -28.49
CA SER A 705 -17.86 0.51 -28.53
C SER A 705 -17.37 -0.38 -29.68
N HIS A 706 -17.11 0.20 -30.86
CA HIS A 706 -16.62 -0.52 -32.04
C HIS A 706 -15.18 -1.02 -31.88
N GLU A 707 -14.28 -0.15 -31.42
CA GLU A 707 -12.85 -0.47 -31.32
C GLU A 707 -12.53 -1.43 -30.17
N LEU A 708 -13.22 -1.27 -29.03
CA LEU A 708 -13.01 -2.06 -27.81
C LEU A 708 -13.98 -3.25 -27.69
N ASN A 709 -15.03 -3.30 -28.51
CA ASN A 709 -16.06 -4.35 -28.49
C ASN A 709 -16.73 -4.53 -27.12
N ILE A 710 -17.09 -3.41 -26.48
CA ILE A 710 -17.75 -3.39 -25.16
C ILE A 710 -18.90 -2.38 -25.15
N PHE A 711 -19.87 -2.60 -24.26
CA PHE A 711 -20.93 -1.65 -24.03
C PHE A 711 -20.49 -0.54 -23.08
N PRO A 712 -20.71 0.73 -23.44
CA PRO A 712 -20.41 1.84 -22.58
C PRO A 712 -21.46 1.96 -21.48
N ILE A 713 -20.98 2.23 -20.28
CA ILE A 713 -21.72 2.54 -19.07
C ILE A 713 -22.12 4.03 -19.13
N LYS A 714 -23.35 4.34 -18.73
CA LYS A 714 -23.84 5.72 -18.61
C LYS A 714 -24.03 6.08 -17.14
N ILE A 715 -23.68 7.30 -16.77
CA ILE A 715 -24.06 7.86 -15.47
C ILE A 715 -25.51 8.33 -15.59
N GLU A 716 -26.37 7.85 -14.71
CA GLU A 716 -27.77 8.26 -14.69
C GLU A 716 -27.93 9.67 -14.12
N GLU A 717 -29.01 10.33 -14.52
CA GLU A 717 -29.41 11.61 -13.94
C GLU A 717 -29.79 11.44 -12.47
N LEU A 718 -29.57 12.48 -11.68
CA LEU A 718 -29.98 12.50 -10.28
C LEU A 718 -31.50 12.42 -10.19
N THR A 719 -32.00 11.51 -9.36
CA THR A 719 -33.43 11.47 -8.97
C THR A 719 -33.83 12.73 -8.19
N LYS A 720 -35.12 13.02 -8.09
CA LYS A 720 -35.60 14.20 -7.34
C LYS A 720 -35.16 14.16 -5.87
N GLU A 721 -35.16 12.96 -5.30
CA GLU A 721 -34.73 12.68 -3.94
C GLU A 721 -33.24 13.00 -3.79
N GLN A 722 -32.38 12.47 -4.68
CA GLN A 722 -30.95 12.78 -4.70
C GLN A 722 -30.66 14.26 -4.92
N GLN A 723 -31.40 14.93 -5.81
CA GLN A 723 -31.29 16.37 -6.05
C GLN A 723 -31.58 17.17 -4.77
N LYS A 724 -32.66 16.85 -4.05
CA LYS A 724 -33.01 17.50 -2.77
C LYS A 724 -31.92 17.28 -1.72
N THR A 725 -31.48 16.04 -1.54
CA THR A 725 -30.41 15.70 -0.60
C THR A 725 -29.12 16.44 -0.90
N TYR A 726 -28.75 16.58 -2.18
CA TYR A 726 -27.56 17.34 -2.58
C TYR A 726 -27.69 18.82 -2.19
N ILE A 727 -28.82 19.46 -2.50
CA ILE A 727 -29.06 20.88 -2.14
C ILE A 727 -28.97 21.05 -0.63
N GLN A 728 -29.64 20.16 0.12
CA GLN A 728 -29.67 20.20 1.58
C GLN A 728 -28.27 20.14 2.17
N LYS A 729 -27.52 19.07 1.86
CA LYS A 729 -26.18 18.89 2.43
C LYS A 729 -25.19 19.97 2.01
N ARG A 730 -25.33 20.53 0.80
CA ARG A 730 -24.41 21.57 0.32
C ARG A 730 -24.68 22.95 0.93
N LEU A 731 -25.92 23.23 1.33
CA LEU A 731 -26.31 24.54 1.86
C LEU A 731 -26.40 24.57 3.39
N GLN A 732 -26.45 23.41 4.07
CA GLN A 732 -26.64 23.29 5.52
C GLN A 732 -25.62 24.09 6.36
N ASP A 733 -24.38 24.24 5.88
CA ASP A 733 -23.34 24.95 6.66
C ASP A 733 -23.55 26.47 6.68
N MET A 734 -24.35 27.01 5.75
CA MET A 734 -24.54 28.44 5.54
C MET A 734 -25.95 28.97 5.89
N TYR A 735 -26.92 28.07 6.00
CA TYR A 735 -28.35 28.36 6.13
C TYR A 735 -29.00 27.44 7.16
N GLN A 736 -30.06 27.91 7.83
CA GLN A 736 -30.85 27.07 8.73
C GLN A 736 -31.70 26.06 7.94
N GLU A 737 -32.12 24.97 8.58
CA GLU A 737 -32.86 23.88 7.92
C GLU A 737 -34.13 24.37 7.18
N ASP A 738 -34.93 25.22 7.84
CA ASP A 738 -36.12 25.84 7.24
C ASP A 738 -35.79 26.74 6.03
N GLU A 739 -34.65 27.44 6.06
CA GLU A 739 -34.20 28.29 4.95
C GLU A 739 -33.76 27.44 3.76
N VAL A 740 -33.07 26.33 4.02
CA VAL A 740 -32.63 25.35 3.01
C VAL A 740 -33.84 24.70 2.34
N GLU A 741 -34.86 24.34 3.11
CA GLU A 741 -36.12 23.81 2.57
C GLU A 741 -36.81 24.85 1.69
N HIS A 742 -36.89 26.11 2.12
CA HIS A 742 -37.46 27.20 1.33
C HIS A 742 -36.69 27.43 0.02
N ILE A 743 -35.36 27.45 0.06
CA ILE A 743 -34.51 27.56 -1.14
C ILE A 743 -34.75 26.38 -2.08
N THR A 744 -34.82 25.16 -1.54
CA THR A 744 -35.08 23.95 -2.31
C THR A 744 -36.43 24.04 -3.02
N ASN A 745 -37.49 24.37 -2.28
CA ASN A 745 -38.84 24.54 -2.83
C ASN A 745 -38.90 25.62 -3.91
N LYS A 746 -38.20 26.75 -3.71
CA LYS A 746 -38.07 27.80 -4.73
C LYS A 746 -37.38 27.31 -6.00
N ILE A 747 -36.29 26.55 -5.91
CA ILE A 747 -35.60 25.99 -7.08
C ILE A 747 -36.56 25.12 -7.89
N TYR A 748 -37.29 24.21 -7.23
CA TYR A 748 -38.25 23.32 -7.90
C TYR A 748 -39.44 24.09 -8.49
N ALA A 749 -40.03 25.04 -7.76
CA ALA A 749 -41.16 25.83 -8.24
C ALA A 749 -40.83 26.59 -9.54
N ASN A 750 -39.58 27.04 -9.71
CA ASN A 750 -39.15 27.77 -10.91
C ASN A 750 -38.72 26.84 -12.06
N VAL A 751 -38.21 25.64 -11.74
CA VAL A 751 -37.81 24.65 -12.77
C VAL A 751 -39.00 23.86 -13.29
N ASP A 752 -39.98 23.50 -12.46
CA ASP A 752 -41.16 22.72 -12.89
C ASP A 752 -42.05 23.47 -13.90
N ILE A 753 -41.95 24.81 -13.99
CA ILE A 753 -42.72 25.63 -14.95
C ILE A 753 -42.26 25.41 -16.40
N VAL A 754 -40.97 25.16 -16.61
CA VAL A 754 -40.45 24.72 -17.91
C VAL A 754 -40.36 23.22 -17.80
N ASN A 755 -41.17 22.43 -18.52
CA ASN A 755 -41.21 20.95 -18.45
C ASN A 755 -39.82 20.31 -18.72
N SER A 756 -38.87 20.46 -17.79
CA SER A 756 -37.42 20.36 -17.97
C SER A 756 -36.77 19.83 -16.70
N ARG A 757 -37.44 18.86 -16.07
CA ARG A 757 -36.98 18.18 -14.84
C ARG A 757 -35.57 17.58 -14.98
N HIS A 758 -35.13 17.26 -16.20
CA HIS A 758 -33.80 16.79 -16.55
C HIS A 758 -32.68 17.82 -16.28
N LEU A 759 -33.01 19.11 -16.18
CA LEU A 759 -32.04 20.19 -15.96
C LEU A 759 -31.31 20.05 -14.61
N LEU A 760 -32.06 19.73 -13.55
CA LEU A 760 -31.49 19.51 -12.21
C LEU A 760 -30.87 18.13 -12.06
N GLY A 761 -31.14 17.21 -12.99
CA GLY A 761 -30.58 15.86 -13.02
C GLY A 761 -29.07 15.82 -13.29
N VAL A 762 -28.50 16.89 -13.86
CA VAL A 762 -27.06 16.96 -14.14
C VAL A 762 -26.30 17.59 -12.96
N PRO A 763 -25.36 16.88 -12.31
CA PRO A 763 -24.65 17.35 -11.12
C PRO A 763 -23.97 18.72 -11.26
N LEU A 764 -23.30 18.98 -12.40
CA LEU A 764 -22.63 20.26 -12.63
C LEU A 764 -23.60 21.44 -12.68
N GLN A 765 -24.83 21.22 -13.16
CA GLN A 765 -25.86 22.26 -13.20
C GLN A 765 -26.35 22.56 -11.79
N LEU A 766 -26.66 21.51 -11.02
CA LEU A 766 -27.07 21.63 -9.62
C LEU A 766 -25.99 22.29 -8.76
N PHE A 767 -24.73 21.95 -8.98
CA PHE A 767 -23.57 22.62 -8.39
C PHE A 767 -23.59 24.12 -8.71
N MET A 768 -23.69 24.53 -9.98
CA MET A 768 -23.68 25.95 -10.34
C MET A 768 -24.87 26.74 -9.78
N ILE A 769 -26.04 26.11 -9.66
CA ILE A 769 -27.24 26.72 -9.06
C ILE A 769 -26.99 26.99 -7.58
N THR A 770 -26.59 25.95 -6.84
CA THR A 770 -26.32 26.04 -5.39
C THR A 770 -25.14 26.98 -5.08
N GLU A 771 -24.11 26.99 -5.91
CA GLU A 771 -22.95 27.89 -5.83
C GLU A 771 -23.36 29.37 -5.90
N ASN A 772 -24.45 29.70 -6.59
CA ASN A 772 -24.98 31.06 -6.62
C ASN A 772 -25.61 31.47 -5.28
N PHE A 773 -26.28 30.55 -4.59
CA PHE A 773 -26.81 30.81 -3.25
C PHE A 773 -25.67 31.05 -2.26
N LEU A 774 -24.63 30.21 -2.31
CA LEU A 774 -23.43 30.36 -1.47
C LEU A 774 -22.71 31.70 -1.70
N ASN A 775 -22.48 32.10 -2.96
CA ASN A 775 -21.71 33.30 -3.27
C ASN A 775 -22.48 34.62 -3.12
N ASN A 776 -23.81 34.60 -3.05
CA ASN A 776 -24.64 35.80 -3.09
C ASN A 776 -25.70 35.81 -1.97
N LYS A 777 -25.33 35.43 -0.74
CA LYS A 777 -26.25 35.35 0.41
C LYS A 777 -27.19 36.57 0.51
N ASN A 778 -26.62 37.77 0.52
CA ASN A 778 -27.36 39.05 0.61
C ASN A 778 -28.31 39.30 -0.57
N LEU A 779 -27.93 38.86 -1.77
CA LEU A 779 -28.74 39.01 -2.98
C LEU A 779 -30.03 38.16 -2.92
N TRP A 780 -30.08 37.17 -2.02
CA TRP A 780 -31.23 36.28 -1.84
C TRP A 780 -31.98 36.53 -0.52
N THR A 781 -31.29 36.97 0.53
CA THR A 781 -31.91 37.34 1.82
C THR A 781 -32.40 38.79 1.85
N GLU A 782 -31.80 39.71 1.08
CA GLU A 782 -32.13 41.15 1.10
C GLU A 782 -32.84 41.64 -0.17
N SER A 783 -32.85 40.87 -1.27
CA SER A 783 -33.54 41.32 -2.49
C SER A 783 -35.03 40.98 -2.45
N ASP A 784 -35.86 41.99 -2.70
CA ASP A 784 -37.29 41.86 -3.04
C ASP A 784 -37.56 41.01 -4.30
N GLN A 785 -36.56 40.31 -4.87
CA GLN A 785 -36.74 39.40 -6.00
C GLN A 785 -37.32 38.07 -5.52
N GLU A 786 -38.63 38.06 -5.29
CA GLU A 786 -39.37 36.85 -4.91
C GLU A 786 -39.40 35.78 -6.03
N ILE A 787 -39.07 36.15 -7.28
CA ILE A 787 -39.04 35.24 -8.45
C ILE A 787 -37.61 34.90 -8.87
N PHE A 788 -37.29 33.61 -8.88
CA PHE A 788 -36.01 33.09 -9.38
C PHE A 788 -36.03 32.96 -10.92
N VAL A 789 -35.46 33.94 -11.62
CA VAL A 789 -35.57 34.01 -13.08
C VAL A 789 -34.65 32.99 -13.79
N LEU A 790 -35.23 32.01 -14.48
CA LEU A 790 -34.53 30.94 -15.22
C LEU A 790 -33.44 31.45 -16.19
N THR A 791 -33.67 32.55 -16.89
CA THR A 791 -32.68 33.11 -17.83
C THR A 791 -31.45 33.70 -17.14
N LYS A 792 -31.58 34.14 -15.88
CA LYS A 792 -30.45 34.57 -15.03
C LYS A 792 -29.58 33.34 -14.68
N MET A 793 -30.22 32.20 -14.40
CA MET A 793 -29.54 30.93 -14.13
C MET A 793 -28.73 30.44 -15.32
N TYR A 794 -29.30 30.40 -16.53
CA TYR A 794 -28.54 30.03 -17.73
C TYR A 794 -27.37 30.97 -18.00
N LYS A 795 -27.57 32.29 -17.83
CA LYS A 795 -26.49 33.27 -17.97
C LYS A 795 -25.33 32.96 -17.01
N ILE A 796 -25.63 32.71 -15.74
CA ILE A 796 -24.63 32.39 -14.71
C ILE A 796 -23.94 31.06 -15.06
N PHE A 797 -24.71 30.05 -15.46
CA PHE A 797 -24.19 28.74 -15.87
C PHE A 797 -23.19 28.85 -17.01
N PHE A 798 -23.52 29.54 -18.11
CA PHE A 798 -22.60 29.67 -19.25
C PHE A 798 -21.38 30.54 -18.93
N GLN A 799 -21.52 31.55 -18.07
CA GLN A 799 -20.38 32.31 -17.55
C GLN A 799 -19.47 31.44 -16.66
N GLY A 800 -20.06 30.61 -15.81
CA GLY A 800 -19.36 29.61 -14.99
C GLY A 800 -18.60 28.60 -15.84
N LYS A 801 -19.24 28.05 -16.88
CA LYS A 801 -18.59 27.16 -17.86
C LYS A 801 -17.41 27.83 -18.56
N LYS A 802 -17.55 29.09 -18.97
CA LYS A 802 -16.43 29.85 -19.56
C LYS A 802 -15.25 29.93 -18.58
N LYS A 803 -15.52 30.32 -17.32
CA LYS A 803 -14.49 30.43 -16.26
C LYS A 803 -13.84 29.07 -15.96
N HIS A 804 -14.62 28.00 -15.90
CA HIS A 804 -14.12 26.64 -15.67
C HIS A 804 -13.21 26.16 -16.82
N GLN A 805 -13.60 26.41 -18.07
CA GLN A 805 -12.79 26.03 -19.23
C GLN A 805 -11.47 26.81 -19.29
N LEU A 806 -11.48 28.10 -18.93
CA LEU A 806 -10.26 28.91 -18.81
C LEU A 806 -9.28 28.32 -17.79
N ARG A 807 -9.79 27.86 -16.63
CA ARG A 807 -8.97 27.20 -15.61
C ARG A 807 -8.37 25.88 -16.11
N LYS A 808 -9.12 25.08 -16.87
CA LYS A 808 -8.65 23.79 -17.43
C LYS A 808 -7.47 23.93 -18.40
N VAL A 809 -7.37 25.04 -19.13
CA VAL A 809 -6.33 25.24 -20.17
C VAL A 809 -5.00 25.79 -19.59
N GLY A 810 -4.99 26.22 -18.32
CA GLY A 810 -3.76 26.40 -17.55
C GLY A 810 -2.84 27.57 -17.95
N VAL A 811 -3.37 28.70 -18.46
CA VAL A 811 -2.54 29.86 -18.85
C VAL A 811 -3.20 31.19 -18.48
N HIS A 812 -2.51 32.02 -17.68
CA HIS A 812 -2.89 33.41 -17.34
C HIS A 812 -2.62 34.41 -18.49
N GLU A 813 -1.90 34.02 -19.56
CA GLU A 813 -1.48 34.90 -20.66
C GLU A 813 -2.41 34.91 -21.90
N HIS A 814 -3.55 34.23 -21.87
CA HIS A 814 -4.47 34.10 -23.04
C HIS A 814 -5.92 34.52 -22.78
N GLU A 815 -6.21 35.23 -21.68
CA GLU A 815 -7.57 35.67 -21.35
C GLU A 815 -8.22 36.51 -22.48
N ASP A 816 -7.43 37.33 -23.18
CA ASP A 816 -7.93 38.21 -24.25
C ASP A 816 -8.30 37.45 -25.54
N HIS A 817 -7.47 36.50 -25.98
CA HIS A 817 -7.73 35.71 -27.19
C HIS A 817 -8.90 34.72 -27.01
N ILE A 818 -9.03 34.09 -25.83
CA ILE A 818 -10.14 33.17 -25.53
C ILE A 818 -11.43 33.96 -25.24
N GLY A 819 -11.32 35.17 -24.68
CA GLY A 819 -12.44 36.08 -24.47
C GLY A 819 -13.12 36.51 -25.79
N LEU A 820 -12.32 36.83 -26.81
CA LEU A 820 -12.78 37.10 -28.18
C LEU A 820 -13.35 35.85 -28.88
N ASP A 821 -12.71 34.68 -28.71
CA ASP A 821 -13.18 33.40 -29.27
C ASP A 821 -14.54 32.96 -28.69
N PHE A 822 -14.77 33.12 -27.38
CA PHE A 822 -16.05 32.75 -26.77
C PHE A 822 -17.22 33.62 -27.25
N LYS A 823 -17.01 34.93 -27.43
CA LYS A 823 -18.08 35.83 -27.92
C LYS A 823 -18.47 35.50 -29.37
N GLN A 824 -17.48 35.19 -30.21
CA GLN A 824 -17.72 34.77 -31.59
C GLN A 824 -18.42 33.40 -31.64
N ARG A 825 -18.05 32.46 -30.77
CA ARG A 825 -18.72 31.16 -30.66
C ARG A 825 -20.13 31.24 -30.09
N LEU A 826 -20.42 32.16 -29.17
CA LEU A 826 -21.77 32.39 -28.66
C LEU A 826 -22.76 32.68 -29.79
N GLU A 827 -22.40 33.56 -30.72
CA GLU A 827 -23.23 33.84 -31.90
C GLU A 827 -23.42 32.60 -32.78
N GLN A 828 -22.42 31.74 -32.88
CA GLN A 828 -22.54 30.48 -33.61
C GLN A 828 -23.46 29.48 -32.90
N TYR A 829 -23.37 29.34 -31.56
CA TYR A 829 -24.31 28.51 -30.79
C TYR A 829 -25.74 29.02 -30.91
N GLU A 830 -25.94 30.33 -30.86
CA GLU A 830 -27.23 30.98 -31.06
C GLU A 830 -27.87 30.63 -32.41
N LEU A 831 -27.10 30.68 -33.49
CA LEU A 831 -27.56 30.31 -34.83
C LEU A 831 -27.87 28.81 -34.97
N LEU A 832 -27.01 27.96 -34.40
CA LEU A 832 -27.21 26.51 -34.40
C LEU A 832 -28.42 26.11 -33.55
N ALA A 833 -28.61 26.78 -32.42
CA ALA A 833 -29.74 26.59 -31.53
C ALA A 833 -31.05 26.97 -32.21
N LEU A 834 -31.07 28.10 -32.92
CA LEU A 834 -32.22 28.53 -33.69
C LEU A 834 -32.60 27.51 -34.78
N LYS A 835 -31.60 26.94 -35.48
CA LYS A 835 -31.81 25.86 -36.46
C LYS A 835 -32.29 24.55 -35.81
N SER A 836 -31.86 24.28 -34.58
CA SER A 836 -32.23 23.06 -33.84
C SER A 836 -33.66 23.13 -33.27
N CYS A 837 -34.09 24.31 -32.82
CA CYS A 837 -35.42 24.52 -32.23
C CYS A 837 -36.53 24.68 -33.28
N LEU A 838 -36.22 25.23 -34.45
CA LEU A 838 -37.20 25.49 -35.51
C LEU A 838 -37.14 24.39 -36.57
N ASP A 839 -38.28 24.03 -37.16
CA ASP A 839 -38.25 23.17 -38.36
C ASP A 839 -37.63 23.90 -39.55
N THR A 840 -37.18 23.14 -40.55
CA THR A 840 -36.48 23.66 -41.73
C THR A 840 -37.29 24.76 -42.42
N THR A 841 -38.60 24.53 -42.60
CA THR A 841 -39.51 25.49 -43.23
C THR A 841 -39.61 26.81 -42.47
N THR A 842 -39.65 26.76 -41.14
CA THR A 842 -39.73 27.94 -40.27
C THR A 842 -38.40 28.67 -40.19
N PHE A 843 -37.29 27.92 -40.13
CA PHE A 843 -35.95 28.49 -40.12
C PHE A 843 -35.64 29.24 -41.43
N ASP A 844 -36.03 28.69 -42.58
CA ASP A 844 -35.78 29.29 -43.89
C ASP A 844 -36.50 30.64 -44.08
N LYS A 845 -37.64 30.88 -43.40
CA LYS A 845 -38.34 32.18 -43.38
C LYS A 845 -37.42 33.32 -42.91
N LEU A 846 -36.46 33.02 -42.04
CA LEU A 846 -35.56 34.02 -41.45
C LEU A 846 -34.42 34.46 -42.39
N LYS A 847 -34.20 33.74 -43.51
CA LYS A 847 -33.17 34.04 -44.52
C LYS A 847 -31.77 34.27 -43.91
N ILE A 848 -31.37 33.41 -42.96
CA ILE A 848 -30.09 33.52 -42.25
C ILE A 848 -29.00 32.76 -43.00
N ASN A 849 -27.84 33.40 -43.23
CA ASN A 849 -26.68 32.74 -43.84
C ASN A 849 -25.85 31.98 -42.79
N LEU A 850 -25.78 30.65 -42.93
CA LEU A 850 -25.02 29.75 -42.04
C LEU A 850 -23.56 29.50 -42.47
N GLY A 851 -23.04 30.16 -43.51
CA GLY A 851 -21.74 29.84 -44.10
C GLY A 851 -20.55 29.87 -43.11
N ARG A 852 -20.58 30.74 -42.10
CA ARG A 852 -19.58 30.76 -41.01
C ARG A 852 -19.81 29.67 -39.96
N SER A 853 -21.04 29.20 -39.81
CA SER A 853 -21.42 28.12 -38.89
C SER A 853 -21.11 26.73 -39.45
N GLN A 854 -20.93 26.57 -40.76
CA GLN A 854 -20.54 25.29 -41.39
C GLN A 854 -19.18 24.79 -40.88
N LYS A 855 -18.15 25.65 -40.92
CA LYS A 855 -16.82 25.34 -40.37
C LYS A 855 -16.86 25.09 -38.85
N PHE A 856 -17.80 25.72 -38.15
CA PHE A 856 -17.99 25.51 -36.73
C PHE A 856 -18.64 24.14 -36.45
N LEU A 857 -19.61 23.71 -37.26
CA LEU A 857 -20.19 22.36 -37.18
C LEU A 857 -19.14 21.26 -37.40
N GLU A 858 -18.24 21.44 -38.36
CA GLU A 858 -17.11 20.51 -38.58
C GLU A 858 -16.21 20.41 -37.34
N LYS A 859 -15.92 21.54 -36.68
CA LYS A 859 -15.19 21.54 -35.40
C LYS A 859 -16.00 20.84 -34.29
N LEU A 860 -17.31 21.09 -34.20
CA LEU A 860 -18.17 20.44 -33.20
C LEU A 860 -18.27 18.92 -33.39
N ARG A 861 -18.11 18.40 -34.62
CA ARG A 861 -17.99 16.95 -34.87
C ARG A 861 -16.77 16.34 -34.21
N THR A 862 -15.67 17.09 -34.10
CA THR A 862 -14.47 16.67 -33.33
C THR A 862 -14.62 16.86 -31.82
N GLY A 863 -15.67 17.56 -31.38
CA GLY A 863 -16.00 17.79 -29.98
C GLY A 863 -16.26 19.27 -29.67
N ASP A 864 -17.21 19.53 -28.78
CA ASP A 864 -17.49 20.89 -28.30
C ASP A 864 -16.64 21.24 -27.06
N PRO A 865 -15.67 22.14 -27.11
CA PRO A 865 -14.84 22.47 -25.93
C PRO A 865 -15.65 22.98 -24.74
N PHE A 866 -16.81 23.61 -24.94
CA PHE A 866 -17.67 24.09 -23.85
C PHE A 866 -18.74 23.06 -23.43
N GLY A 867 -18.89 21.97 -24.19
CA GLY A 867 -19.88 20.93 -23.96
C GLY A 867 -21.31 21.49 -23.89
N ILE A 868 -21.64 22.43 -24.78
CA ILE A 868 -22.99 22.97 -24.96
C ILE A 868 -23.75 22.09 -25.96
N VAL A 869 -23.06 21.67 -27.02
CA VAL A 869 -23.51 20.72 -28.05
C VAL A 869 -22.95 19.34 -27.72
N SER A 870 -23.82 18.33 -27.69
CA SER A 870 -23.47 16.94 -27.40
C SER A 870 -22.94 16.23 -28.65
N ARG A 871 -23.62 16.40 -29.78
CA ARG A 871 -23.24 15.83 -31.09
C ARG A 871 -23.81 16.63 -32.26
N VAL A 872 -23.30 16.37 -33.45
CA VAL A 872 -23.84 16.90 -34.71
C VAL A 872 -24.37 15.72 -35.53
N THR A 873 -25.61 15.81 -36.03
CA THR A 873 -26.20 14.76 -36.87
C THR A 873 -25.57 14.75 -38.28
N ASP A 874 -25.83 13.68 -39.02
CA ASP A 874 -25.41 13.57 -40.43
C ASP A 874 -26.03 14.69 -41.28
N ASP A 875 -27.25 15.13 -40.94
CA ASP A 875 -27.97 16.25 -41.54
C ASP A 875 -27.43 17.65 -41.13
N ASN A 876 -26.25 17.72 -40.50
CA ASN A 876 -25.64 18.97 -40.03
C ASN A 876 -26.57 19.76 -39.07
N GLN A 877 -27.25 19.06 -38.16
CA GLN A 877 -27.98 19.67 -37.05
C GLN A 877 -27.20 19.46 -35.75
N ALA A 878 -27.07 20.53 -34.96
CA ALA A 878 -26.47 20.45 -33.64
C ALA A 878 -27.51 19.94 -32.63
N ILE A 879 -27.16 18.88 -31.91
CA ILE A 879 -27.91 18.38 -30.77
C ILE A 879 -27.27 18.98 -29.52
N PHE A 880 -28.03 19.76 -28.77
CA PHE A 880 -27.56 20.38 -27.54
C PHE A 880 -27.55 19.36 -26.40
N ASN A 881 -26.67 19.54 -25.42
CA ASN A 881 -26.64 18.70 -24.22
C ASN A 881 -27.98 18.68 -23.49
N HIS A 882 -28.71 19.79 -23.55
CA HIS A 882 -30.07 19.89 -23.04
C HIS A 882 -30.89 20.77 -23.98
N GLN A 883 -32.14 20.39 -24.24
CA GLN A 883 -33.02 21.12 -25.17
C GLN A 883 -33.20 22.58 -24.76
N THR A 884 -33.33 22.84 -23.47
CA THR A 884 -33.49 24.22 -22.97
C THR A 884 -32.25 25.10 -23.16
N TYR A 885 -31.07 24.53 -23.41
CA TYR A 885 -29.91 25.32 -23.82
C TYR A 885 -30.09 25.85 -25.24
N ALA A 886 -30.57 24.98 -26.15
CA ALA A 886 -30.94 25.40 -27.49
C ALA A 886 -32.03 26.47 -27.41
N GLU A 887 -33.07 26.27 -26.60
CA GLU A 887 -34.14 27.27 -26.44
C GLU A 887 -33.59 28.60 -25.87
N TYR A 888 -32.73 28.55 -24.84
CA TYR A 888 -32.10 29.75 -24.29
C TYR A 888 -31.25 30.50 -25.33
N PHE A 889 -30.41 29.81 -26.08
CA PHE A 889 -29.57 30.43 -27.11
C PHE A 889 -30.39 30.94 -28.29
N ALA A 890 -31.40 30.20 -28.74
CA ALA A 890 -32.35 30.67 -29.75
C ALA A 890 -33.05 31.95 -29.28
N CYS A 891 -33.54 32.00 -28.03
CA CYS A 891 -34.16 33.19 -27.45
C CYS A 891 -33.19 34.36 -27.27
N ALA A 892 -31.92 34.08 -26.94
CA ALA A 892 -30.88 35.10 -26.86
C ALA A 892 -30.61 35.74 -28.23
N TRP A 893 -30.66 34.96 -29.30
CA TRP A 893 -30.60 35.45 -30.67
C TRP A 893 -31.83 36.28 -31.02
N MET A 894 -33.03 35.74 -30.78
CA MET A 894 -34.31 36.40 -31.06
C MET A 894 -34.39 37.76 -30.36
N LYS A 895 -33.93 37.84 -29.11
CA LYS A 895 -33.86 39.08 -28.33
C LYS A 895 -33.02 40.17 -29.00
N ARG A 896 -31.97 39.80 -29.74
CA ARG A 896 -31.10 40.73 -30.46
C ARG A 896 -31.64 41.10 -31.85
N ASN A 897 -32.59 40.33 -32.38
CA ASN A 897 -33.11 40.42 -33.75
C ASN A 897 -34.65 40.48 -33.75
N LEU A 898 -35.24 41.34 -32.90
CA LEU A 898 -36.70 41.42 -32.70
C LEU A 898 -37.48 41.72 -33.99
N ASP A 899 -36.88 42.45 -34.92
CA ASP A 899 -37.41 42.74 -36.25
C ASP A 899 -37.70 41.44 -37.03
N LYS A 900 -36.81 40.46 -36.95
CA LYS A 900 -36.95 39.15 -37.61
C LYS A 900 -37.87 38.19 -36.87
N VAL A 901 -38.01 38.33 -35.55
CA VAL A 901 -38.91 37.52 -34.73
C VAL A 901 -40.37 37.69 -35.15
N SER A 902 -40.73 38.84 -35.72
CA SER A 902 -42.07 39.07 -36.28
C SER A 902 -42.47 38.02 -37.34
N LEU A 903 -41.50 37.44 -38.04
CA LEU A 903 -41.72 36.39 -39.04
C LEU A 903 -42.02 35.00 -38.44
N LEU A 904 -41.85 34.86 -37.12
CA LEU A 904 -42.04 33.61 -36.36
C LEU A 904 -43.29 33.63 -35.49
N GLN A 905 -44.14 34.67 -35.60
CA GLN A 905 -45.29 34.83 -34.70
C GLN A 905 -46.21 33.62 -34.71
N ASP A 906 -46.59 33.10 -35.88
CA ASP A 906 -47.49 31.95 -35.95
C ASP A 906 -46.83 30.67 -35.42
N ASP A 907 -45.52 30.53 -35.58
CA ASP A 907 -44.75 29.35 -35.21
C ASP A 907 -44.45 29.31 -33.69
N LEU A 908 -44.20 30.46 -33.07
CA LEU A 908 -43.86 30.59 -31.64
C LEU A 908 -45.03 30.27 -30.70
N PHE A 909 -46.28 30.45 -31.16
CA PHE A 909 -47.47 30.17 -30.35
C PHE A 909 -47.99 28.73 -30.53
N THR A 910 -47.28 27.89 -31.28
CA THR A 910 -47.57 26.45 -31.35
C THR A 910 -47.19 25.75 -30.05
N LYS A 911 -47.92 24.67 -29.71
CA LYS A 911 -47.63 23.85 -28.52
C LYS A 911 -46.20 23.28 -28.52
N LYS A 912 -45.65 23.01 -29.71
CA LYS A 912 -44.27 22.51 -29.89
C LYS A 912 -43.23 23.51 -29.36
N ASN A 913 -43.50 24.82 -29.43
CA ASN A 913 -42.56 25.89 -29.09
C ASN A 913 -42.89 26.58 -27.76
N GLU A 914 -43.69 25.94 -26.89
CA GLU A 914 -44.14 26.52 -25.62
C GLU A 914 -42.97 26.93 -24.70
N ASN A 915 -41.96 26.06 -24.54
CA ASN A 915 -40.77 26.37 -23.75
C ASN A 915 -39.92 27.50 -24.36
N LEU A 916 -39.78 27.49 -25.70
CA LEU A 916 -39.09 28.54 -26.44
C LEU A 916 -39.77 29.89 -26.22
N ARG A 917 -41.10 29.94 -26.34
CA ARG A 917 -41.92 31.13 -26.05
C ARG A 917 -41.76 31.58 -24.60
N PHE A 918 -41.87 30.66 -23.65
CA PHE A 918 -41.73 30.97 -22.23
C PHE A 918 -40.37 31.60 -21.90
N ILE A 919 -39.27 31.00 -22.37
CA ILE A 919 -37.92 31.53 -22.15
C ILE A 919 -37.75 32.89 -22.83
N PHE A 920 -38.25 33.05 -24.05
CA PHE A 920 -38.22 34.34 -24.76
C PHE A 920 -38.97 35.41 -23.96
N ASP A 921 -40.15 35.09 -23.45
CA ASP A 921 -41.00 36.03 -22.70
C ASP A 921 -40.36 36.47 -21.40
N ILE A 922 -39.72 35.56 -20.68
CA ILE A 922 -38.90 35.89 -19.51
C ILE A 922 -37.78 36.87 -19.90
N MET A 923 -37.10 36.64 -21.02
CA MET A 923 -35.99 37.51 -21.44
C MET A 923 -36.44 38.94 -21.77
N MET A 924 -37.69 39.10 -22.21
CA MET A 924 -38.34 40.38 -22.51
C MET A 924 -38.86 41.05 -21.24
N ALA A 925 -39.44 40.28 -20.33
CA ALA A 925 -39.97 40.72 -19.04
C ALA A 925 -38.89 40.93 -17.96
N LYS A 926 -37.60 40.64 -18.24
CA LYS A 926 -36.50 40.65 -17.25
C LYS A 926 -36.45 41.87 -16.32
N ASN A 927 -36.85 43.04 -16.80
CA ASN A 927 -36.79 44.28 -16.03
C ASN A 927 -38.11 44.63 -15.30
N SER A 928 -39.12 43.75 -15.35
CA SER A 928 -40.44 43.95 -14.78
C SER A 928 -40.81 42.82 -13.84
N ALA A 929 -40.84 43.10 -12.54
CA ALA A 929 -41.28 42.13 -11.53
C ALA A 929 -42.74 41.69 -11.74
N LEU A 930 -43.59 42.61 -12.18
CA LEU A 930 -45.02 42.35 -12.42
C LEU A 930 -45.25 41.46 -13.65
N HIS A 931 -44.55 41.72 -14.77
CA HIS A 931 -44.66 40.85 -15.96
C HIS A 931 -44.06 39.46 -15.69
N LEU A 932 -42.96 39.37 -14.92
CA LEU A 932 -42.42 38.09 -14.47
C LEU A 932 -43.41 37.35 -13.57
N ALA A 933 -44.08 38.02 -12.62
CA ALA A 933 -45.08 37.40 -11.76
C ALA A 933 -46.23 36.76 -12.56
N VAL A 934 -46.67 37.43 -13.62
CA VAL A 934 -47.67 36.87 -14.55
C VAL A 934 -47.15 35.66 -15.31
N ILE A 935 -45.94 35.74 -15.89
CA ILE A 935 -45.35 34.62 -16.65
C ILE A 935 -45.14 33.40 -15.75
N TYR A 936 -44.68 33.60 -14.52
CA TYR A 936 -44.48 32.53 -13.53
C TYR A 936 -45.76 32.12 -12.78
N ARG A 937 -46.92 32.73 -13.10
CA ARG A 937 -48.23 32.46 -12.46
C ARG A 937 -48.24 32.66 -10.93
N HIS A 938 -47.49 33.63 -10.43
CA HIS A 938 -47.37 33.92 -9.00
C HIS A 938 -48.39 34.99 -8.56
N ILE A 939 -49.63 34.55 -8.29
CA ILE A 939 -50.80 35.42 -8.04
C ILE A 939 -50.57 36.43 -6.89
N GLU A 940 -49.95 35.98 -5.81
CA GLU A 940 -49.63 36.82 -4.64
C GLU A 940 -48.72 38.00 -5.02
N LEU A 941 -47.76 37.75 -5.90
CA LEU A 941 -46.80 38.74 -6.37
C LEU A 941 -47.39 39.72 -7.37
N VAL A 942 -48.31 39.23 -8.21
CA VAL A 942 -49.11 40.08 -9.08
C VAL A 942 -49.89 41.08 -8.23
N SER A 943 -50.51 40.63 -7.14
CA SER A 943 -51.24 41.48 -6.20
C SER A 943 -50.33 42.48 -5.47
N LYS A 944 -49.13 42.05 -5.05
CA LYS A 944 -48.12 42.91 -4.38
C LYS A 944 -47.56 44.02 -5.29
N HIS A 945 -47.48 43.78 -6.59
CA HIS A 945 -46.84 44.70 -7.54
C HIS A 945 -47.81 45.44 -8.46
N LEU A 946 -49.12 45.25 -8.30
CA LEU A 946 -50.16 45.81 -9.18
C LEU A 946 -50.13 47.35 -9.27
N ASP A 947 -49.72 48.03 -8.19
CA ASP A 947 -49.68 49.50 -8.13
C ASP A 947 -48.50 50.12 -8.90
N LYS A 948 -47.53 49.30 -9.32
CA LYS A 948 -46.38 49.75 -10.12
C LYS A 948 -46.78 49.88 -11.59
N ARG A 949 -46.96 51.12 -12.06
CA ARG A 949 -47.25 51.42 -13.48
C ARG A 949 -46.02 51.16 -14.37
N GLU A 950 -45.78 49.91 -14.74
CA GLU A 950 -44.89 49.60 -15.86
C GLU A 950 -45.69 49.48 -17.15
N VAL A 951 -45.36 50.32 -18.13
CA VAL A 951 -46.25 50.60 -19.27
C VAL A 951 -46.16 49.55 -20.37
N LYS A 952 -45.12 48.70 -20.43
CA LYS A 952 -44.96 47.57 -21.36
C LYS A 952 -43.64 46.83 -21.11
N ASP A 953 -43.52 45.56 -21.53
CA ASP A 953 -42.24 44.85 -21.59
C ASP A 953 -41.37 45.28 -22.79
N LYS A 954 -40.18 44.68 -22.95
CA LYS A 954 -39.26 45.01 -24.06
C LYS A 954 -39.78 44.67 -25.46
N CYS A 955 -40.79 43.81 -25.56
CA CYS A 955 -41.51 43.52 -26.81
C CYS A 955 -42.70 44.47 -27.02
N GLY A 956 -42.91 45.45 -26.14
CA GLY A 956 -44.04 46.36 -26.23
C GLY A 956 -45.36 45.71 -25.81
N ARG A 957 -45.32 44.62 -25.04
CA ARG A 957 -46.52 43.92 -24.55
C ARG A 957 -46.99 44.47 -23.22
N SER A 958 -48.29 44.61 -23.06
CA SER A 958 -48.92 44.96 -21.78
C SER A 958 -49.09 43.73 -20.88
N LEU A 959 -49.32 43.97 -19.59
CA LEU A 959 -49.58 42.90 -18.63
C LEU A 959 -50.80 42.06 -19.00
N LEU A 960 -51.85 42.69 -19.54
CA LEU A 960 -53.04 42.01 -20.02
C LEU A 960 -52.72 41.02 -21.15
N GLN A 961 -51.85 41.40 -22.08
CA GLN A 961 -51.44 40.52 -23.18
C GLN A 961 -50.68 39.29 -22.67
N LEU A 962 -49.84 39.44 -21.64
CA LEU A 962 -49.18 38.31 -21.00
C LEU A 962 -50.16 37.43 -20.21
N LEU A 963 -51.11 38.02 -19.48
CA LEU A 963 -52.15 37.27 -18.76
C LEU A 963 -52.99 36.43 -19.71
N CYS A 964 -53.41 36.97 -20.85
CA CYS A 964 -54.12 36.21 -21.89
C CYS A 964 -53.28 35.07 -22.48
N THR A 965 -51.95 35.14 -22.38
CA THR A 965 -51.02 34.13 -22.89
C THR A 965 -50.75 33.01 -21.88
N TYR A 966 -50.67 33.33 -20.59
CA TYR A 966 -50.24 32.43 -19.51
C TYR A 966 -51.30 32.09 -18.46
N GLY A 967 -52.52 32.66 -18.50
CA GLY A 967 -53.63 32.33 -17.61
C GLY A 967 -54.01 30.83 -17.62
N VAL A 968 -54.68 30.37 -16.56
CA VAL A 968 -54.88 28.94 -16.27
C VAL A 968 -55.81 28.23 -17.26
N GLU A 969 -56.63 28.96 -18.03
CA GLU A 969 -57.41 28.43 -19.16
C GLU A 969 -57.36 29.39 -20.35
N HIS A 970 -56.95 28.92 -21.52
CA HIS A 970 -56.92 29.73 -22.75
C HIS A 970 -58.34 30.01 -23.27
N PRO A 971 -58.84 31.26 -23.35
CA PRO A 971 -59.89 31.56 -24.32
C PRO A 971 -59.23 31.69 -25.70
N ARG A 972 -59.49 30.73 -26.61
CA ARG A 972 -59.14 30.87 -28.02
C ARG A 972 -59.98 32.00 -28.64
N LEU A 973 -59.32 33.07 -29.07
CA LEU A 973 -59.94 34.14 -29.86
C LEU A 973 -60.21 33.63 -31.28
N GLN A 974 -61.47 33.31 -31.61
CA GLN A 974 -61.89 33.14 -33.00
C GLN A 974 -62.50 34.44 -33.53
N ILE A 975 -62.02 34.88 -34.69
CA ILE A 975 -62.57 36.02 -35.44
C ILE A 975 -63.56 35.43 -36.44
N ASN A 976 -64.86 35.63 -36.23
CA ASN A 976 -65.84 35.41 -37.29
C ASN A 976 -66.08 36.73 -38.02
N ASN A 977 -65.76 36.74 -39.31
CA ASN A 977 -66.10 37.81 -40.24
C ASN A 977 -67.61 37.75 -40.52
N GLY A 978 -68.40 38.41 -39.67
CA GLY A 978 -69.84 38.55 -39.83
C GLY A 978 -70.32 39.80 -39.13
N HIS A 979 -71.09 40.63 -39.84
CA HIS A 979 -71.52 41.95 -39.41
C HIS A 979 -72.21 41.94 -38.03
N ILE A 980 -71.85 42.94 -37.21
CA ILE A 980 -72.24 43.24 -35.82
C ILE A 980 -71.26 42.66 -34.78
N SER A 981 -70.40 43.57 -34.31
CA SER A 981 -69.31 43.39 -33.36
C SER A 981 -69.78 43.46 -31.91
N LYS A 982 -69.70 42.35 -31.16
CA LYS A 982 -69.44 42.37 -29.70
C LYS A 982 -68.83 41.01 -29.28
N LYS A 983 -67.74 41.07 -28.52
CA LYS A 983 -66.94 39.93 -28.05
C LYS A 983 -67.33 39.59 -26.62
N PHE A 984 -67.49 38.30 -26.28
CA PHE A 984 -67.75 37.85 -24.91
C PHE A 984 -66.54 37.09 -24.35
N TYR A 985 -66.32 37.21 -23.04
CA TYR A 985 -65.28 36.53 -22.27
C TYR A 985 -65.95 35.88 -21.05
N ILE A 986 -65.59 34.63 -20.73
CA ILE A 986 -66.03 33.92 -19.50
C ILE A 986 -64.77 33.61 -18.69
N ILE A 987 -64.75 33.99 -17.41
CA ILE A 987 -63.67 33.73 -16.46
C ILE A 987 -64.27 32.92 -15.30
N ASN A 988 -63.70 31.76 -14.99
CA ASN A 988 -64.26 30.82 -14.01
C ASN A 988 -63.65 30.94 -12.60
N ASN A 989 -62.70 31.85 -12.37
CA ASN A 989 -62.00 32.02 -11.09
C ASN A 989 -62.14 33.48 -10.56
N MET A 990 -62.76 33.63 -9.38
CA MET A 990 -63.05 34.95 -8.77
C MET A 990 -61.79 35.77 -8.42
N GLU A 991 -60.66 35.15 -8.06
CA GLU A 991 -59.44 35.89 -7.72
C GLU A 991 -58.74 36.45 -8.97
N GLU A 992 -58.70 35.67 -10.04
CA GLU A 992 -58.20 36.12 -11.34
C GLU A 992 -59.11 37.19 -11.94
N GLU A 993 -60.43 37.07 -11.78
CA GLU A 993 -61.41 38.08 -12.18
C GLU A 993 -61.15 39.42 -11.48
N LEU A 994 -60.83 39.41 -10.18
CA LEU A 994 -60.51 40.62 -9.39
C LEU A 994 -59.21 41.29 -9.85
N ILE A 995 -58.18 40.50 -10.18
CA ILE A 995 -56.92 40.99 -10.74
C ILE A 995 -57.14 41.55 -12.16
N LEU A 996 -57.89 40.85 -13.01
CA LEU A 996 -58.22 41.30 -14.36
C LEU A 996 -59.03 42.61 -14.31
N MET A 997 -60.03 42.70 -13.45
CA MET A 997 -60.85 43.90 -13.23
C MET A 997 -60.02 45.10 -12.76
N ARG A 998 -59.04 44.88 -11.87
CA ARG A 998 -58.12 45.95 -11.43
C ARG A 998 -57.18 46.41 -12.55
N LEU A 999 -56.65 45.49 -13.37
CA LEU A 999 -55.76 45.82 -14.48
C LEU A 999 -56.49 46.52 -15.63
N ILE A 1000 -57.74 46.12 -15.91
CA ILE A 1000 -58.60 46.74 -16.91
C ILE A 1000 -59.02 48.15 -16.47
N ARG A 1001 -59.19 48.41 -15.15
CA ARG A 1001 -59.35 49.78 -14.60
C ARG A 1001 -58.16 50.71 -14.87
N MET A 1002 -56.95 50.15 -15.01
CA MET A 1002 -55.73 50.93 -15.20
C MET A 1002 -55.46 51.28 -16.68
N ASP A 1003 -56.04 50.54 -17.63
CA ASP A 1003 -55.93 50.77 -19.07
C ASP A 1003 -57.23 51.38 -19.63
N ARG A 1004 -57.32 52.71 -19.65
CA ARG A 1004 -58.53 53.50 -19.97
C ARG A 1004 -59.23 53.10 -21.28
N THR A 1005 -58.49 52.57 -22.25
CA THR A 1005 -59.03 52.23 -23.58
C THR A 1005 -59.79 50.89 -23.59
N HIS A 1006 -59.45 49.96 -22.70
CA HIS A 1006 -60.10 48.65 -22.59
C HIS A 1006 -61.26 48.65 -21.57
N TYR A 1007 -61.26 49.59 -20.63
CA TYR A 1007 -62.28 49.73 -19.59
C TYR A 1007 -63.69 50.00 -20.14
N ILE A 1008 -63.80 50.79 -21.22
CA ILE A 1008 -65.10 51.20 -21.78
C ILE A 1008 -65.81 50.03 -22.47
N MET A 1009 -65.09 49.19 -23.23
CA MET A 1009 -65.69 48.03 -23.90
C MET A 1009 -66.17 46.94 -22.93
N LEU A 1010 -65.46 46.71 -21.82
CA LEU A 1010 -65.82 45.66 -20.87
C LEU A 1010 -66.94 46.09 -19.91
N ALA A 1011 -66.99 47.37 -19.51
CA ALA A 1011 -68.06 47.90 -18.66
C ALA A 1011 -69.43 47.82 -19.34
N GLU A 1012 -69.50 48.05 -20.65
CA GLU A 1012 -70.72 47.85 -21.44
C GLU A 1012 -71.10 46.36 -21.58
N THR A 1013 -70.11 45.47 -21.62
CA THR A 1013 -70.33 44.02 -21.75
C THR A 1013 -70.78 43.40 -20.41
N LEU A 1014 -70.23 43.86 -19.29
CA LEU A 1014 -70.61 43.41 -17.94
C LEU A 1014 -72.00 43.94 -17.50
N ASN A 1015 -72.41 45.14 -17.93
CA ASN A 1015 -73.79 45.59 -17.73
C ASN A 1015 -74.80 44.75 -18.54
N LEU A 1016 -74.45 44.35 -19.76
CA LEU A 1016 -75.26 43.46 -20.59
C LEU A 1016 -75.36 42.03 -20.03
N ILE A 1017 -74.32 41.52 -19.36
CA ILE A 1017 -74.33 40.22 -18.68
C ILE A 1017 -75.11 40.27 -17.35
N ARG A 1018 -75.21 41.43 -16.69
CA ARG A 1018 -76.04 41.60 -15.48
C ARG A 1018 -77.54 41.81 -15.77
N GLU A 1019 -77.89 42.21 -16.99
CA GLU A 1019 -79.28 42.33 -17.44
C GLU A 1019 -79.84 41.04 -18.07
N TYR A 1020 -79.01 40.03 -18.32
CA TYR A 1020 -79.37 38.68 -18.80
C TYR A 1020 -79.29 37.67 -17.65
#